data_AF-A0AAX1YEN0-F1
#
_entry.id   AF-A0AAX1YEN0-F1
#
_cell.length_a   1.000
_cell.length_b   1.000
_cell.length_c   1.000
_cell.angle_alpha   90.00
_cell.angle_beta   90.00
_cell.angle_gamma   90.00
#
_symmetry.space_group_name_H-M   'P 1'
#
loop_
_entity.id
_entity.type
_entity.pdbx_description
1 polymer ?
#
loop_
_entity_poly.entity_id
_entity_poly.type
_entity_poly.pdbx_seq_one_letter_code
_entity_poly.pdbx_strand_id
1 'polypeptide(L)'
;MEKKVHFKLHKVKKHWVTIAVTGLTLGLSFAGLNYASAEEHHTPVNEATVEAIIKEGAIDVEAPATNEATAKPVENTPSTASSETATVSEAPVAASEVASSETVSEKPSSEVTSTFVSASETQNSESKSSVATSVTEKTAEETASHEDRTIDVTDRGIYPPPPWSSRVENVTGGEYYTDDDGFWHYRNENGDDYIDGHTIDGVKVYFDYKGRQVKGRFGLDQHFYDKDSGALVTSSYVNDGYNTYYVNKEGYRLIGHQKINGDWTYFNDSGAQLKESFDPEGRYYDKNGLRTDLGTNHYVQLHNKWYYIGNDGKILKGPQTIDGVKVYFSNYDGIQVKGDFASDEHYYDKDSGALVTNRFVHSMYDFFVDENGNRVTGQKNIGGAWYYFSPAQIKDEFGPDGYYYDKEGKRTDLGTNRYYQLHTHWYYIGKDGKILKGPQTIDGMNVYFDTDGKQVKGHFAADNRFYDKNNGWLVTNRIVNMYGDKTYYIDENGYKFTGVKEINGALYYFEPEQVFNKFAENGRYYDDKGKQVDFGTNRFFHLNGYCYYAGDDGTILTGRQTINGMDVYFENTGVQVKGRFISDYSGKNFRYYDKDSGALVKNQYVIAYNSTTGQNERYYLDNQGQPLTGPQTIDGKQVYFHELGNYSNNYGGWQIFDNFAEGRYYDQDGNLVDLGKNRYVQIKENWYYVGNDGKILTGYHTIDGVDVYFDNNGVQAKGTFDSNDRFHDKDTGGLIYNQFITVKDKTYYIDDKGNPVKGLAVIKNTEYFFDKQKGTQIKGDFAVNGKYYDGITGALVTNSYVRVGSDWYYVNSKGRRLKGAQIINNVAIYFNPQNGKQLKGGFDEDGYFYDKDSGAKTDLGKNHYVQINDAWYYIGSEGKILKGEQTIDGVQVHFDTITGVQVKGNFITKDGRLITEKDHASYTPAEKFFDKDSGALVKGRYFTHKGKWYYANDQGILLKGSQTIDGVNVYFHPYYFGGQAKDLVLDGYYYDKDTGARQEIPKNTFFKAGNKLYYFDSNGDFGRMTIDGKDYCVYSWGEVIRGGLGPYNTLPYYDEETGAAIHKTGLIKSGNNWFYLDENGRKVKGLREINGKIYYFSDGPESRYGHYYDQVRGLLVNPYNENYYNSTSKAAPTYFFDAETGAALTNQFFNWGGDWYYFGPDGKALIFDQVINGQHLYFRNNGKQVKGQFISDYKGTRYYDENSGELVTNQTRTINGVTYLFDENGRPTQL
;
A
#
# COMPACT_ATOMS: atom_id res chain seq x y z
N MET A 1 -12.20 -19.00 53.10
CA MET A 1 -13.50 -19.66 52.87
C MET A 1 -14.51 -18.62 52.41
N GLU A 2 -15.70 -19.03 51.96
CA GLU A 2 -16.61 -18.22 51.13
C GLU A 2 -16.97 -16.81 51.67
N LYS A 3 -17.06 -15.84 50.75
CA LYS A 3 -18.06 -14.76 50.81
C LYS A 3 -18.44 -14.30 49.39
N LYS A 4 -19.59 -14.77 48.90
CA LYS A 4 -20.19 -14.35 47.63
C LYS A 4 -20.74 -12.93 47.76
N VAL A 5 -20.20 -11.97 47.00
CA VAL A 5 -20.77 -10.62 46.87
C VAL A 5 -21.67 -10.58 45.63
N HIS A 6 -22.89 -10.07 45.78
CA HIS A 6 -23.90 -10.07 44.72
C HIS A 6 -24.02 -8.67 44.10
N PHE A 7 -23.92 -8.58 42.77
CA PHE A 7 -24.24 -7.36 42.04
C PHE A 7 -25.74 -7.27 41.77
N LYS A 8 -26.42 -6.26 42.34
CA LYS A 8 -27.79 -5.91 41.94
C LYS A 8 -27.74 -4.96 40.74
N LEU A 9 -28.07 -5.48 39.57
CA LEU A 9 -28.28 -4.67 38.37
C LEU A 9 -29.60 -3.88 38.47
N HIS A 10 -29.60 -2.63 37.97
CA HIS A 10 -30.81 -1.82 37.80
C HIS A 10 -30.93 -1.31 36.37
N LYS A 11 -32.12 -1.46 35.79
CA LYS A 11 -32.38 -1.28 34.36
C LYS A 11 -33.30 -0.09 34.14
N VAL A 12 -32.76 1.01 33.60
CA VAL A 12 -33.56 2.15 33.15
C VAL A 12 -33.41 2.29 31.63
N LYS A 13 -34.56 2.27 30.93
CA LYS A 13 -34.76 2.52 29.49
C LYS A 13 -33.52 2.29 28.58
N LYS A 14 -33.14 1.01 28.44
CA LYS A 14 -32.25 0.39 27.42
C LYS A 14 -30.72 0.41 27.61
N HIS A 15 -30.11 1.08 28.59
CA HIS A 15 -28.65 1.00 28.81
C HIS A 15 -28.27 0.52 30.22
N TRP A 16 -27.04 0.01 30.37
CA TRP A 16 -26.43 -0.40 31.63
C TRP A 16 -25.19 0.47 31.90
N VAL A 17 -24.96 0.87 33.15
CA VAL A 17 -23.81 1.71 33.56
C VAL A 17 -23.25 1.16 34.88
N THR A 18 -21.93 1.23 35.05
CA THR A 18 -21.21 0.80 36.26
C THR A 18 -20.41 1.97 36.81
N ILE A 19 -20.44 2.18 38.13
CA ILE A 19 -19.65 3.19 38.84
C ILE A 19 -18.96 2.51 40.02
N ALA A 20 -17.70 2.86 40.29
CA ALA A 20 -16.92 2.37 41.42
C ALA A 20 -16.46 3.55 42.30
N VAL A 21 -16.35 3.30 43.61
CA VAL A 21 -15.84 4.26 44.61
C VAL A 21 -14.91 3.50 45.56
N THR A 22 -13.75 4.08 45.87
CA THR A 22 -12.75 3.52 46.80
C THR A 22 -12.72 4.30 48.12
N GLY A 23 -12.39 3.59 49.22
CA GLY A 23 -12.21 4.17 50.57
C GLY A 23 -10.79 3.93 51.09
N LEU A 24 -10.37 4.74 52.08
CA LEU A 24 -8.96 4.92 52.48
C LEU A 24 -8.84 5.11 54.01
N THR A 25 -7.89 4.43 54.68
CA THR A 25 -7.45 4.66 56.08
C THR A 25 -6.18 3.85 56.41
N LEU A 26 -5.29 4.18 57.37
CA LEU A 26 -4.78 5.50 57.85
C LEU A 26 -3.57 5.33 58.82
N GLY A 27 -2.49 6.13 58.66
CA GLY A 27 -1.59 6.61 59.73
C GLY A 27 -0.38 5.76 60.19
N LEU A 28 0.59 6.29 60.98
CA LEU A 28 0.89 7.70 61.35
C LEU A 28 2.26 7.86 62.09
N SER A 29 2.64 9.11 62.42
CA SER A 29 3.82 9.62 63.19
C SER A 29 5.17 9.70 62.47
N PHE A 30 6.01 10.78 62.47
CA PHE A 30 6.23 12.07 63.20
C PHE A 30 7.53 12.08 64.02
N ALA A 31 8.38 13.13 64.06
CA ALA A 31 8.44 14.44 63.37
C ALA A 31 9.93 14.71 62.94
N GLY A 32 10.50 15.89 62.63
CA GLY A 32 10.17 17.32 62.68
C GLY A 32 11.51 18.12 62.80
N LEU A 33 11.70 19.41 62.48
CA LEU A 33 10.86 20.50 61.98
C LEU A 33 11.42 20.97 60.59
N ASN A 34 11.41 22.20 60.03
CA ASN A 34 11.05 23.59 60.37
C ASN A 34 10.48 24.29 59.09
N TYR A 35 9.34 24.99 59.14
CA TYR A 35 9.12 26.45 59.35
C TYR A 35 9.66 27.41 58.26
N ALA A 36 8.85 28.27 57.61
CA ALA A 36 7.37 28.40 57.57
C ALA A 36 6.85 29.38 56.48
N SER A 37 5.51 29.41 56.32
CA SER A 37 4.62 30.43 55.69
C SER A 37 4.06 30.07 54.30
N ALA A 38 2.77 30.22 53.97
CA ALA A 38 1.48 30.23 54.71
C ALA A 38 0.39 30.03 53.61
N GLU A 39 -0.55 29.06 53.64
CA GLU A 39 -1.67 28.80 54.57
C GLU A 39 -2.93 29.65 54.27
N GLU A 40 -4.01 29.01 53.77
CA GLU A 40 -5.45 29.25 54.00
C GLU A 40 -6.24 28.16 53.20
N HIS A 41 -7.03 27.26 53.80
CA HIS A 41 -8.39 27.36 54.38
C HIS A 41 -9.57 27.20 53.39
N HIS A 42 -10.47 26.23 53.65
CA HIS A 42 -11.75 26.07 52.94
C HIS A 42 -12.84 25.41 53.81
N THR A 43 -13.85 26.20 54.19
CA THR A 43 -15.17 25.83 54.78
C THR A 43 -16.00 27.12 54.93
N PRO A 44 -17.35 27.10 55.06
CA PRO A 44 -18.34 26.05 54.76
C PRO A 44 -19.62 26.60 54.02
N VAL A 45 -20.74 25.85 54.09
CA VAL A 45 -22.17 26.29 54.04
C VAL A 45 -22.99 26.12 52.73
N ASN A 46 -23.99 25.24 52.84
CA ASN A 46 -25.39 25.16 52.36
C ASN A 46 -25.84 25.78 51.01
N GLU A 47 -26.42 24.99 50.10
CA GLU A 47 -27.84 24.58 49.94
C GLU A 47 -28.78 25.64 49.33
N ALA A 48 -29.40 25.28 48.19
CA ALA A 48 -30.80 25.61 47.89
C ALA A 48 -31.40 24.62 46.87
N THR A 49 -32.69 24.31 47.04
CA THR A 49 -33.58 23.56 46.13
C THR A 49 -33.84 24.33 44.81
N VAL A 50 -34.43 23.74 43.77
CA VAL A 50 -35.89 23.62 43.55
C VAL A 50 -36.25 22.56 42.48
N GLU A 51 -37.52 22.15 42.49
CA GLU A 51 -38.15 21.07 41.72
C GLU A 51 -38.48 21.42 40.25
N ALA A 52 -39.27 20.56 39.59
CA ALA A 52 -39.42 20.47 38.12
C ALA A 52 -40.82 20.87 37.58
N ILE A 53 -41.05 20.52 36.30
CA ILE A 53 -42.33 20.37 35.56
C ILE A 53 -42.97 21.66 34.95
N ILE A 54 -43.63 21.48 33.79
CA ILE A 54 -44.57 22.36 33.05
C ILE A 54 -43.86 23.49 32.23
N LYS A 55 -43.96 23.67 30.89
CA LYS A 55 -44.89 23.35 29.77
C LYS A 55 -45.78 24.55 29.36
N GLU A 56 -45.84 24.85 28.05
CA GLU A 56 -46.53 26.02 27.43
C GLU A 56 -45.92 27.40 27.80
N GLY A 57 -46.07 28.49 27.05
CA GLY A 57 -46.62 28.68 25.69
C GLY A 57 -46.88 30.17 25.36
N ALA A 58 -46.81 30.54 24.06
CA ALA A 58 -47.07 31.88 23.47
C ALA A 58 -46.07 33.04 23.77
N ILE A 59 -45.62 33.84 22.78
CA ILE A 59 -46.11 35.18 22.29
C ILE A 59 -46.48 36.14 23.47
N ASP A 60 -45.99 37.38 23.62
CA ASP A 60 -46.16 38.62 22.82
C ASP A 60 -45.35 39.77 23.50
N VAL A 61 -44.96 40.93 22.92
CA VAL A 61 -44.93 41.48 21.54
C VAL A 61 -43.66 42.41 21.42
N GLU A 62 -43.45 43.59 20.78
CA GLU A 62 -44.18 44.67 20.08
C GLU A 62 -43.28 45.29 18.98
N ALA A 63 -43.85 45.95 17.96
CA ALA A 63 -43.18 46.93 17.08
C ALA A 63 -44.18 47.98 16.54
N PRO A 64 -43.78 49.25 16.29
CA PRO A 64 -44.52 50.20 15.43
C PRO A 64 -44.09 49.99 13.95
N ALA A 65 -44.96 49.97 12.91
CA ALA A 65 -45.97 50.96 12.47
C ALA A 65 -45.32 52.24 11.89
N THR A 66 -45.77 52.92 10.82
CA THR A 66 -47.06 53.07 10.08
C THR A 66 -46.81 53.38 8.58
N ASN A 67 -47.68 53.32 7.56
CA ASN A 67 -49.07 52.85 7.33
C ASN A 67 -49.39 52.80 5.80
N GLU A 68 -50.51 52.15 5.42
CA GLU A 68 -51.53 52.49 4.36
C GLU A 68 -51.17 52.99 2.93
N ALA A 69 -52.04 52.96 1.90
CA ALA A 69 -53.11 52.02 1.46
C ALA A 69 -53.77 52.53 0.15
N THR A 70 -53.93 51.72 -0.91
CA THR A 70 -54.94 51.92 -2.00
C THR A 70 -55.13 50.66 -2.89
N ALA A 71 -56.09 50.68 -3.83
CA ALA A 71 -56.62 49.49 -4.53
C ALA A 71 -56.39 49.44 -6.07
N LYS A 72 -56.76 48.32 -6.70
CA LYS A 72 -56.60 47.96 -8.14
C LYS A 72 -57.35 48.89 -9.12
N PRO A 73 -56.87 49.01 -10.37
CA PRO A 73 -57.51 48.34 -11.54
C PRO A 73 -56.50 47.61 -12.47
N VAL A 74 -56.80 46.45 -13.09
CA VAL A 74 -57.55 46.15 -14.35
C VAL A 74 -56.76 46.40 -15.66
N GLU A 75 -56.93 45.48 -16.62
CA GLU A 75 -56.34 45.46 -17.98
C GLU A 75 -56.61 46.73 -18.82
N ASN A 76 -55.70 47.06 -19.76
CA ASN A 76 -55.95 46.96 -21.21
C ASN A 76 -54.76 47.44 -22.09
N THR A 77 -54.48 46.67 -23.15
CA THR A 77 -53.84 47.09 -24.43
C THR A 77 -54.89 47.84 -25.31
N PRO A 78 -54.60 48.38 -26.53
CA PRO A 78 -53.41 48.28 -27.41
C PRO A 78 -53.00 49.65 -28.03
N SER A 79 -52.57 49.65 -29.30
CA SER A 79 -52.49 50.77 -30.28
C SER A 79 -51.16 51.57 -30.28
N THR A 80 -50.49 51.83 -31.42
CA THR A 80 -50.75 51.42 -32.83
C THR A 80 -49.48 51.44 -33.71
N ALA A 81 -49.59 50.78 -34.88
CA ALA A 81 -49.06 51.09 -36.23
C ALA A 81 -48.37 52.46 -36.52
N SER A 82 -47.61 52.66 -37.62
CA SER A 82 -46.95 51.79 -38.63
C SER A 82 -46.27 52.67 -39.70
N SER A 83 -45.13 52.24 -40.26
CA SER A 83 -44.61 52.56 -41.62
C SER A 83 -43.25 51.87 -41.78
N GLU A 84 -43.03 50.87 -42.64
CA GLU A 84 -43.11 50.81 -44.12
C GLU A 84 -41.98 51.50 -44.89
N THR A 85 -41.40 50.75 -45.85
CA THR A 85 -40.62 51.17 -47.04
C THR A 85 -39.33 52.01 -46.83
N ALA A 86 -38.15 51.62 -47.35
CA ALA A 86 -37.76 51.49 -48.77
C ALA A 86 -37.66 52.86 -49.49
N THR A 87 -36.78 53.12 -50.46
CA THR A 87 -36.19 52.23 -51.51
C THR A 87 -34.99 52.95 -52.17
N VAL A 88 -34.09 52.22 -52.88
CA VAL A 88 -33.39 52.64 -54.14
C VAL A 88 -32.39 53.83 -54.07
N SER A 89 -31.25 53.87 -54.79
CA SER A 89 -30.44 52.88 -55.53
C SER A 89 -29.05 53.47 -55.89
N GLU A 90 -28.20 52.66 -56.55
CA GLU A 90 -27.20 53.03 -57.58
C GLU A 90 -26.12 54.11 -57.30
N ALA A 91 -24.81 53.78 -57.24
CA ALA A 91 -23.88 53.49 -58.37
C ALA A 91 -23.28 54.79 -58.99
N PRO A 92 -22.33 54.80 -59.98
CA PRO A 92 -21.79 53.68 -60.77
C PRO A 92 -20.25 53.72 -61.11
N VAL A 93 -19.80 52.78 -61.97
CA VAL A 93 -18.55 52.62 -62.82
C VAL A 93 -17.27 53.49 -62.61
N ALA A 94 -16.05 53.08 -62.98
CA ALA A 94 -15.50 52.00 -63.84
C ALA A 94 -14.16 51.45 -63.25
N ALA A 95 -13.54 50.30 -63.58
CA ALA A 95 -13.30 49.56 -64.85
C ALA A 95 -12.41 50.33 -65.87
N SER A 96 -11.54 49.72 -66.67
CA SER A 96 -11.16 48.30 -66.87
C SER A 96 -9.60 48.18 -66.76
N GLU A 97 -8.80 47.18 -67.18
CA GLU A 97 -8.89 45.94 -67.98
C GLU A 97 -7.76 44.97 -67.44
N VAL A 98 -7.30 43.80 -67.95
CA VAL A 98 -7.21 43.16 -69.28
C VAL A 98 -7.37 41.62 -69.18
N ALA A 99 -7.83 41.04 -70.30
CA ALA A 99 -7.79 39.64 -70.81
C ALA A 99 -6.56 38.73 -70.45
N SER A 100 -6.52 37.40 -70.64
CA SER A 100 -7.48 36.28 -70.95
C SER A 100 -6.66 34.96 -71.09
N SER A 101 -7.20 33.73 -71.22
CA SER A 101 -8.45 33.07 -70.74
C SER A 101 -8.41 31.57 -71.13
N GLU A 102 -8.78 30.65 -70.23
CA GLU A 102 -9.03 29.20 -70.47
C GLU A 102 -7.80 28.34 -70.91
N THR A 103 -7.65 27.06 -70.57
CA THR A 103 -8.63 25.95 -70.66
C THR A 103 -8.32 24.76 -69.72
N VAL A 104 -9.38 24.03 -69.35
CA VAL A 104 -9.44 22.60 -68.93
C VAL A 104 -8.52 22.10 -67.81
N SER A 105 -9.14 21.56 -66.75
CA SER A 105 -8.51 20.59 -65.84
C SER A 105 -9.57 19.59 -65.35
N GLU A 106 -9.27 18.29 -65.35
CA GLU A 106 -10.17 17.26 -64.83
C GLU A 106 -9.46 16.23 -63.92
N LYS A 107 -10.29 15.66 -63.04
CA LYS A 107 -10.10 14.62 -62.02
C LYS A 107 -9.64 13.25 -62.61
N PRO A 108 -9.40 12.15 -61.83
CA PRO A 108 -9.95 11.85 -60.50
C PRO A 108 -9.07 11.11 -59.44
N SER A 109 -9.59 11.03 -58.20
CA SER A 109 -9.44 9.91 -57.24
C SER A 109 -8.03 9.66 -56.63
N SER A 110 -7.82 8.92 -55.52
CA SER A 110 -8.68 8.03 -54.71
C SER A 110 -8.36 8.07 -53.21
N GLU A 111 -9.13 7.30 -52.42
CA GLU A 111 -9.08 7.21 -50.95
C GLU A 111 -8.74 5.77 -50.46
N VAL A 112 -8.44 5.62 -49.16
CA VAL A 112 -8.79 4.47 -48.28
C VAL A 112 -8.08 3.09 -48.40
N THR A 113 -7.45 2.69 -47.28
CA THR A 113 -7.11 1.33 -46.73
C THR A 113 -6.56 0.16 -47.58
N SER A 114 -5.82 -0.75 -46.92
CA SER A 114 -6.07 -2.22 -47.02
C SER A 114 -5.26 -3.04 -45.99
N THR A 115 -5.65 -4.31 -45.79
CA THR A 115 -5.02 -5.30 -44.90
C THR A 115 -4.61 -6.57 -45.67
N PHE A 116 -3.47 -7.16 -45.27
CA PHE A 116 -3.12 -8.60 -45.31
C PHE A 116 -3.20 -9.47 -46.62
N VAL A 117 -2.25 -10.43 -46.70
CA VAL A 117 -2.23 -11.72 -47.45
C VAL A 117 -1.54 -11.80 -48.85
N SER A 118 -0.56 -12.72 -48.93
CA SER A 118 0.02 -13.54 -50.02
C SER A 118 0.30 -13.06 -51.47
N ALA A 119 1.61 -12.99 -51.77
CA ALA A 119 2.40 -13.81 -52.72
C ALA A 119 1.79 -14.48 -54.00
N SER A 120 2.57 -14.39 -55.10
CA SER A 120 2.67 -15.35 -56.22
C SER A 120 4.04 -15.20 -56.93
N GLU A 121 4.84 -16.27 -57.09
CA GLU A 121 5.18 -16.97 -58.37
C GLU A 121 6.14 -16.24 -59.35
N THR A 122 7.05 -16.86 -60.12
CA THR A 122 7.64 -18.23 -60.29
C THR A 122 9.08 -18.04 -60.85
N GLN A 123 9.98 -19.00 -61.16
CA GLN A 123 10.02 -20.46 -61.39
C GLN A 123 11.22 -21.08 -60.58
N ASN A 124 11.85 -22.25 -60.81
CA ASN A 124 11.73 -23.34 -61.80
C ASN A 124 12.16 -24.72 -61.18
N SER A 125 11.91 -25.81 -61.92
CA SER A 125 12.24 -27.25 -61.74
C SER A 125 13.58 -27.64 -61.04
N GLU A 126 13.81 -28.82 -60.43
CA GLU A 126 13.03 -30.02 -59.97
C GLU A 126 13.97 -30.92 -59.08
N SER A 127 13.68 -32.11 -58.49
CA SER A 127 12.58 -33.10 -58.51
C SER A 127 12.47 -33.91 -57.17
N LYS A 128 11.91 -35.13 -57.22
CA LYS A 128 11.70 -36.20 -56.20
C LYS A 128 12.88 -37.22 -56.15
N SER A 129 13.07 -38.12 -55.17
CA SER A 129 12.55 -38.32 -53.78
C SER A 129 13.25 -39.53 -53.09
N SER A 130 13.16 -39.61 -51.74
CA SER A 130 13.00 -40.83 -50.91
C SER A 130 14.19 -41.51 -50.17
N VAL A 131 13.83 -42.06 -48.99
CA VAL A 131 14.48 -43.07 -48.10
C VAL A 131 15.70 -42.63 -47.26
N ALA A 132 15.78 -43.18 -46.03
CA ALA A 132 16.85 -42.96 -45.04
C ALA A 132 17.92 -44.10 -45.08
N THR A 133 18.95 -44.05 -44.22
CA THR A 133 19.20 -44.99 -43.07
C THR A 133 20.61 -44.76 -42.47
N SER A 134 20.73 -44.85 -41.13
CA SER A 134 21.89 -45.31 -40.32
C SER A 134 23.37 -44.90 -40.58
N VAL A 135 23.99 -44.35 -39.52
CA VAL A 135 25.21 -44.85 -38.82
C VAL A 135 26.54 -45.01 -39.59
N THR A 136 27.60 -44.38 -39.06
CA THR A 136 28.85 -45.10 -38.69
C THR A 136 29.70 -44.31 -37.68
N GLU A 137 30.16 -44.99 -36.63
CA GLU A 137 31.26 -44.54 -35.77
C GLU A 137 32.61 -44.87 -36.43
N LYS A 138 33.71 -44.28 -35.95
CA LYS A 138 35.01 -44.96 -36.06
C LYS A 138 35.99 -44.65 -34.91
N THR A 139 35.98 -45.57 -33.96
CA THR A 139 37.06 -46.09 -33.12
C THR A 139 38.43 -45.39 -33.19
N ALA A 140 38.96 -45.04 -32.02
CA ALA A 140 40.39 -45.10 -31.72
C ALA A 140 40.57 -45.83 -30.38
N GLU A 141 41.45 -46.83 -30.34
CA GLU A 141 41.75 -47.65 -29.17
C GLU A 141 43.28 -47.87 -29.12
N GLU A 142 43.79 -48.42 -28.02
CA GLU A 142 45.22 -48.54 -27.66
C GLU A 142 45.94 -47.19 -27.35
N THR A 143 46.91 -47.11 -26.42
CA THR A 143 47.42 -48.10 -25.46
C THR A 143 47.81 -47.41 -24.14
N ALA A 144 47.89 -48.16 -23.04
CA ALA A 144 48.37 -47.68 -21.74
C ALA A 144 49.73 -48.27 -21.36
N SER A 145 50.60 -47.46 -20.76
CA SER A 145 51.81 -47.89 -20.03
C SER A 145 52.12 -46.90 -18.88
N HIS A 146 52.91 -47.35 -17.91
CA HIS A 146 53.30 -46.60 -16.69
C HIS A 146 54.30 -45.46 -17.04
N GLU A 147 54.55 -44.41 -16.24
CA GLU A 147 54.79 -44.39 -14.77
C GLU A 147 54.35 -43.10 -14.03
N ASP A 148 54.40 -43.20 -12.70
CA ASP A 148 54.08 -42.23 -11.64
C ASP A 148 54.60 -40.79 -11.85
N ARG A 149 53.67 -39.82 -11.77
CA ARG A 149 53.85 -38.55 -11.03
C ARG A 149 52.55 -38.09 -10.36
N THR A 150 52.60 -37.90 -9.04
CA THR A 150 51.77 -37.02 -8.17
C THR A 150 50.60 -36.28 -8.85
N ILE A 151 49.37 -36.65 -8.50
CA ILE A 151 48.14 -36.03 -9.01
C ILE A 151 47.87 -34.69 -8.29
N ASP A 152 47.75 -33.62 -9.08
CA ASP A 152 47.35 -32.27 -8.64
C ASP A 152 45.81 -32.15 -8.57
N VAL A 153 45.29 -31.22 -7.77
CA VAL A 153 43.84 -30.98 -7.64
C VAL A 153 43.34 -30.24 -8.88
N THR A 154 42.49 -30.90 -9.68
CA THR A 154 42.01 -30.36 -10.96
C THR A 154 40.99 -29.26 -10.77
N ASP A 155 41.48 -28.03 -10.57
CA ASP A 155 40.68 -26.81 -10.36
C ASP A 155 39.88 -26.45 -11.63
N ARG A 156 38.67 -27.00 -11.75
CA ARG A 156 37.73 -26.77 -12.86
C ARG A 156 36.44 -26.16 -12.33
N GLY A 157 36.20 -24.90 -12.70
CA GLY A 157 34.98 -24.15 -12.36
C GLY A 157 35.21 -23.07 -11.31
N ILE A 158 35.96 -22.03 -11.66
CA ILE A 158 36.05 -20.79 -10.87
C ILE A 158 35.10 -19.77 -11.52
N TYR A 159 34.26 -19.11 -10.71
CA TYR A 159 33.46 -17.97 -11.15
C TYR A 159 34.36 -16.71 -11.13
N PRO A 160 34.70 -16.09 -12.28
CA PRO A 160 35.68 -15.01 -12.30
C PRO A 160 35.11 -13.71 -11.68
N PRO A 161 35.82 -13.07 -10.75
CA PRO A 161 35.38 -11.80 -10.14
C PRO A 161 35.62 -10.60 -11.08
N PRO A 162 34.85 -9.50 -10.92
CA PRO A 162 35.17 -8.22 -11.55
C PRO A 162 36.45 -7.61 -10.96
N PRO A 163 37.25 -6.86 -11.74
CA PRO A 163 38.56 -6.38 -11.30
C PRO A 163 38.46 -5.10 -10.45
N TRP A 164 38.69 -5.23 -9.13
CA TRP A 164 38.92 -4.08 -8.23
C TRP A 164 40.08 -4.31 -7.24
N SER A 165 40.86 -3.25 -7.02
CA SER A 165 41.92 -3.07 -6.00
C SER A 165 42.97 -4.18 -5.80
N SER A 166 43.93 -4.29 -6.71
CA SER A 166 45.13 -5.12 -6.54
C SER A 166 46.26 -4.44 -5.76
N ARG A 167 46.04 -4.08 -4.48
CA ARG A 167 47.11 -3.62 -3.58
C ARG A 167 46.88 -3.97 -2.11
N VAL A 168 47.03 -5.26 -1.77
CA VAL A 168 46.97 -5.74 -0.38
C VAL A 168 48.32 -5.51 0.31
N GLU A 169 48.42 -4.43 1.08
CA GLU A 169 49.51 -4.26 2.06
C GLU A 169 49.13 -4.99 3.37
N ASN A 170 50.12 -5.58 4.05
CA ASN A 170 49.89 -6.22 5.35
C ASN A 170 49.74 -5.14 6.42
N VAL A 171 48.51 -4.96 6.91
CA VAL A 171 48.17 -3.89 7.86
C VAL A 171 48.55 -4.33 9.27
N THR A 172 49.40 -3.54 9.91
CA THR A 172 49.84 -3.69 11.30
C THR A 172 49.71 -2.34 12.01
N GLY A 173 49.32 -2.32 13.28
CA GLY A 173 49.17 -1.08 14.09
C GLY A 173 47.74 -0.58 14.32
N GLY A 174 46.73 -1.20 13.69
CA GLY A 174 45.31 -0.90 13.95
C GLY A 174 44.74 -1.62 15.18
N GLU A 175 43.44 -1.47 15.44
CA GLU A 175 42.74 -2.24 16.48
C GLU A 175 41.42 -2.88 16.03
N TYR A 176 41.16 -4.11 16.50
CA TYR A 176 39.85 -4.74 16.43
C TYR A 176 38.91 -4.20 17.53
N TYR A 177 37.67 -3.91 17.14
CA TYR A 177 36.59 -3.58 18.05
C TYR A 177 35.27 -4.25 17.62
N THR A 178 34.19 -3.95 18.35
CA THR A 178 32.86 -4.51 18.11
C THR A 178 31.84 -3.40 18.33
N ASP A 179 30.84 -3.28 17.44
CA ASP A 179 29.78 -2.28 17.54
C ASP A 179 28.67 -2.67 18.54
N ASP A 180 27.60 -1.87 18.59
CA ASP A 180 26.44 -2.09 19.45
C ASP A 180 25.56 -3.28 19.01
N ASP A 181 25.56 -3.62 17.72
CA ASP A 181 24.87 -4.78 17.15
C ASP A 181 25.66 -6.09 17.32
N GLY A 182 26.94 -6.02 17.71
CA GLY A 182 27.82 -7.16 17.94
C GLY A 182 28.68 -7.56 16.73
N PHE A 183 28.70 -6.78 15.65
CA PHE A 183 29.60 -7.01 14.53
C PHE A 183 31.01 -6.52 14.85
N TRP A 184 32.02 -7.26 14.39
CA TRP A 184 33.42 -6.89 14.57
C TRP A 184 33.84 -5.86 13.50
N HIS A 185 34.78 -4.99 13.85
CA HIS A 185 35.36 -3.96 12.97
C HIS A 185 36.87 -3.92 13.18
N TYR A 186 37.63 -3.45 12.19
CA TYR A 186 39.06 -3.15 12.36
C TYR A 186 39.36 -1.73 11.89
N ARG A 187 40.09 -0.99 12.72
CA ARG A 187 40.31 0.45 12.56
C ARG A 187 41.80 0.77 12.35
N ASN A 188 42.10 1.70 11.44
CA ASN A 188 43.45 2.23 11.21
C ASN A 188 43.90 3.20 12.34
N GLU A 189 45.17 3.63 12.30
CA GLU A 189 45.74 4.57 13.28
C GLU A 189 45.04 5.95 13.28
N ASN A 190 44.45 6.37 12.15
CA ASN A 190 43.72 7.64 12.02
C ASN A 190 42.28 7.58 12.60
N GLY A 191 41.74 6.38 12.81
CA GLY A 191 40.39 6.15 13.31
C GLY A 191 39.35 5.75 12.25
N ASP A 192 39.73 5.54 11.01
CA ASP A 192 38.83 5.02 9.96
C ASP A 192 38.68 3.51 10.08
N ASP A 193 37.52 2.99 9.69
CA ASP A 193 37.24 1.55 9.68
C ASP A 193 37.57 0.98 8.30
N TYR A 194 38.26 -0.15 8.26
CA TYR A 194 38.58 -0.83 7.01
C TYR A 194 37.32 -1.43 6.39
N ILE A 195 37.17 -1.26 5.07
CA ILE A 195 36.19 -1.93 4.23
C ILE A 195 36.92 -2.82 3.22
N ASP A 196 36.24 -3.83 2.68
CA ASP A 196 36.77 -4.85 1.76
C ASP A 196 37.92 -5.72 2.32
N GLY A 197 38.46 -6.59 1.47
CA GLY A 197 39.41 -7.66 1.83
C GLY A 197 40.80 -7.14 2.19
N HIS A 198 41.26 -7.47 3.41
CA HIS A 198 42.53 -6.99 3.97
C HIS A 198 43.33 -8.13 4.62
N THR A 199 44.65 -7.97 4.75
CA THR A 199 45.49 -8.84 5.58
C THR A 199 45.89 -8.08 6.83
N ILE A 200 45.41 -8.53 7.99
CA ILE A 200 45.61 -7.91 9.30
C ILE A 200 46.49 -8.84 10.13
N ASP A 201 47.67 -8.36 10.54
CA ASP A 201 48.66 -9.17 11.29
C ASP A 201 48.93 -10.57 10.67
N GLY A 202 48.95 -10.65 9.33
CA GLY A 202 49.11 -11.90 8.57
C GLY A 202 47.83 -12.73 8.35
N VAL A 203 46.70 -12.36 8.97
CA VAL A 203 45.40 -13.02 8.80
C VAL A 203 44.59 -12.30 7.72
N LYS A 204 44.22 -13.00 6.65
CA LYS A 204 43.28 -12.49 5.63
C LYS A 204 41.86 -12.44 6.20
N VAL A 205 41.17 -11.32 6.05
CA VAL A 205 39.80 -11.05 6.54
C VAL A 205 39.07 -10.15 5.53
N TYR A 206 37.74 -10.07 5.59
CA TYR A 206 36.94 -9.15 4.78
C TYR A 206 35.96 -8.36 5.65
N PHE A 207 35.84 -7.07 5.37
CA PHE A 207 34.88 -6.16 6.00
C PHE A 207 33.87 -5.65 4.97
N ASP A 208 32.59 -5.56 5.31
CA ASP A 208 31.59 -5.03 4.38
C ASP A 208 31.68 -3.51 4.22
N TYR A 209 30.86 -2.94 3.34
CA TYR A 209 30.80 -1.50 3.04
C TYR A 209 30.43 -0.59 4.24
N LYS A 210 30.17 -1.16 5.43
CA LYS A 210 29.97 -0.45 6.71
C LYS A 210 31.10 -0.70 7.73
N GLY A 211 32.20 -1.33 7.32
CA GLY A 211 33.33 -1.69 8.18
C GLY A 211 33.18 -3.02 8.92
N ARG A 212 32.07 -3.74 8.73
CA ARG A 212 31.71 -4.92 9.54
C ARG A 212 32.37 -6.18 9.01
N GLN A 213 33.18 -6.84 9.83
CA GLN A 213 33.84 -8.10 9.51
C GLN A 213 32.82 -9.16 9.13
N VAL A 214 33.00 -9.77 7.96
CA VAL A 214 32.21 -10.93 7.54
C VAL A 214 32.74 -12.16 8.28
N LYS A 215 31.82 -12.90 8.91
CA LYS A 215 32.10 -14.09 9.72
C LYS A 215 31.00 -15.12 9.51
N GLY A 216 31.36 -16.38 9.31
CA GLY A 216 30.46 -17.52 9.20
C GLY A 216 29.60 -17.56 7.93
N ARG A 217 30.02 -16.85 6.87
CA ARG A 217 29.33 -16.75 5.58
C ARG A 217 30.28 -16.31 4.47
N PHE A 218 29.82 -16.32 3.22
CA PHE A 218 30.55 -15.71 2.11
C PHE A 218 30.58 -14.17 2.17
N GLY A 219 31.70 -13.58 1.78
CA GLY A 219 31.85 -12.15 1.51
C GLY A 219 31.39 -11.76 0.10
N LEU A 220 31.33 -10.45 -0.19
CA LEU A 220 30.98 -9.95 -1.54
C LEU A 220 32.08 -10.27 -2.58
N ASP A 221 33.30 -10.52 -2.09
CA ASP A 221 34.46 -11.03 -2.81
C ASP A 221 34.39 -12.54 -3.13
N GLN A 222 33.28 -13.22 -2.80
CA GLN A 222 33.01 -14.64 -3.04
C GLN A 222 33.85 -15.63 -2.22
N HIS A 223 34.65 -15.18 -1.25
CA HIS A 223 35.40 -16.02 -0.31
C HIS A 223 34.59 -16.32 0.96
N PHE A 224 34.84 -17.45 1.63
CA PHE A 224 34.21 -17.77 2.93
C PHE A 224 35.11 -17.34 4.10
N TYR A 225 34.51 -16.70 5.11
CA TYR A 225 35.20 -16.25 6.31
C TYR A 225 34.70 -17.00 7.54
N ASP A 226 35.61 -17.47 8.39
CA ASP A 226 35.30 -18.32 9.55
C ASP A 226 34.33 -17.64 10.53
N LYS A 227 33.47 -18.42 11.19
CA LYS A 227 32.46 -17.92 12.12
C LYS A 227 33.06 -17.35 13.41
N ASP A 228 34.15 -17.92 13.91
CA ASP A 228 34.69 -17.57 15.23
C ASP A 228 35.80 -16.51 15.12
N SER A 229 36.75 -16.69 14.19
CA SER A 229 37.86 -15.78 13.93
C SER A 229 37.54 -14.71 12.87
N GLY A 230 36.76 -15.03 11.84
CA GLY A 230 36.59 -14.19 10.65
C GLY A 230 37.79 -14.22 9.69
N ALA A 231 38.70 -15.19 9.86
CA ALA A 231 39.79 -15.46 8.93
C ALA A 231 39.27 -16.10 7.64
N LEU A 232 39.94 -15.84 6.52
CA LEU A 232 39.70 -16.52 5.24
C LEU A 232 39.87 -18.03 5.39
N VAL A 233 38.82 -18.78 5.04
CA VAL A 233 38.85 -20.25 5.04
C VAL A 233 39.29 -20.74 3.66
N THR A 234 40.20 -21.73 3.63
CA THR A 234 40.70 -22.35 2.41
C THR A 234 40.76 -23.87 2.55
N SER A 235 40.79 -24.59 1.42
CA SER A 235 40.96 -26.04 1.29
C SER A 235 40.10 -26.89 2.25
N SER A 236 38.83 -26.53 2.44
CA SER A 236 37.97 -27.19 3.44
C SER A 236 36.47 -27.01 3.18
N TYR A 237 35.67 -27.85 3.86
CA TYR A 237 34.21 -27.76 3.85
C TYR A 237 33.72 -26.63 4.77
N VAL A 238 32.79 -25.84 4.27
CA VAL A 238 32.12 -24.73 4.99
C VAL A 238 30.61 -24.83 4.85
N ASN A 239 29.84 -24.23 5.75
CA ASN A 239 28.38 -24.18 5.65
C ASN A 239 27.90 -22.73 5.68
N ASP A 240 26.99 -22.38 4.79
CA ASP A 240 26.29 -21.09 4.77
C ASP A 240 24.78 -21.36 4.72
N GLY A 241 24.04 -20.89 5.72
CA GLY A 241 22.66 -21.29 5.98
C GLY A 241 22.49 -22.81 6.09
N TYR A 242 21.66 -23.39 5.22
CA TYR A 242 21.41 -24.84 5.15
C TYR A 242 22.34 -25.59 4.16
N ASN A 243 23.18 -24.87 3.43
CA ASN A 243 23.99 -25.42 2.35
C ASN A 243 25.43 -25.69 2.79
N THR A 244 25.98 -26.81 2.35
CA THR A 244 27.42 -27.14 2.48
C THR A 244 28.15 -26.75 1.20
N TYR A 245 29.36 -26.21 1.31
CA TYR A 245 30.24 -25.80 0.22
C TYR A 245 31.65 -26.35 0.49
N TYR A 246 32.53 -26.37 -0.51
CA TYR A 246 33.96 -26.56 -0.31
C TYR A 246 34.74 -25.43 -0.95
N VAL A 247 35.68 -24.84 -0.21
CA VAL A 247 36.53 -23.75 -0.69
C VAL A 247 37.91 -24.25 -1.10
N ASN A 248 38.44 -23.75 -2.22
CA ASN A 248 39.73 -24.13 -2.77
C ASN A 248 40.90 -23.50 -1.97
N LYS A 249 42.14 -23.66 -2.44
CA LYS A 249 43.35 -23.17 -1.74
C LYS A 249 43.47 -21.64 -1.71
N GLU A 250 42.86 -20.93 -2.67
CA GLU A 250 42.71 -19.47 -2.65
C GLU A 250 41.53 -19.01 -1.77
N GLY A 251 40.52 -19.87 -1.57
CA GLY A 251 39.33 -19.63 -0.74
C GLY A 251 38.01 -19.47 -1.52
N TYR A 252 38.03 -19.64 -2.85
CA TYR A 252 36.82 -19.63 -3.68
C TYR A 252 36.05 -20.94 -3.55
N ARG A 253 34.71 -20.89 -3.54
CA ARG A 253 33.89 -22.11 -3.57
C ARG A 253 34.04 -22.86 -4.89
N LEU A 254 34.20 -24.18 -4.82
CA LEU A 254 34.21 -25.07 -5.98
C LEU A 254 32.78 -25.31 -6.51
N ILE A 255 32.67 -25.57 -7.81
CA ILE A 255 31.45 -26.05 -8.49
C ILE A 255 31.76 -27.36 -9.25
N GLY A 256 30.73 -28.05 -9.74
CA GLY A 256 30.86 -29.26 -10.54
C GLY A 256 31.31 -30.50 -9.75
N HIS A 257 31.80 -31.51 -10.47
CA HIS A 257 32.33 -32.75 -9.90
C HIS A 257 33.72 -32.49 -9.30
N GLN A 258 33.89 -32.78 -8.02
CA GLN A 258 35.14 -32.59 -7.29
C GLN A 258 35.53 -33.87 -6.56
N LYS A 259 36.82 -34.18 -6.52
CA LYS A 259 37.35 -35.33 -5.81
C LYS A 259 38.11 -34.87 -4.56
N ILE A 260 37.49 -35.03 -3.39
CA ILE A 260 37.97 -34.50 -2.11
C ILE A 260 38.23 -35.68 -1.17
N ASN A 261 39.42 -35.73 -0.57
CA ASN A 261 39.89 -36.81 0.32
C ASN A 261 39.84 -38.24 -0.26
N GLY A 262 39.63 -38.39 -1.56
CA GLY A 262 39.52 -39.67 -2.26
C GLY A 262 38.13 -39.96 -2.82
N ASP A 263 37.09 -39.36 -2.23
CA ASP A 263 35.70 -39.53 -2.63
C ASP A 263 35.27 -38.49 -3.67
N TRP A 264 34.28 -38.85 -4.50
CA TRP A 264 33.63 -37.91 -5.42
C TRP A 264 32.44 -37.24 -4.75
N THR A 265 32.36 -35.92 -4.87
CA THR A 265 31.22 -35.08 -4.49
C THR A 265 30.86 -34.18 -5.68
N TYR A 266 29.62 -33.70 -5.75
CA TYR A 266 29.18 -32.73 -6.74
C TYR A 266 28.67 -31.47 -6.06
N PHE A 267 29.06 -30.31 -6.58
CA PHE A 267 28.58 -29.00 -6.17
C PHE A 267 27.83 -28.37 -7.35
N ASN A 268 26.67 -27.78 -7.12
CA ASN A 268 25.90 -27.12 -8.19
C ASN A 268 26.52 -25.77 -8.62
N ASP A 269 25.91 -25.07 -9.57
CA ASP A 269 26.42 -23.79 -10.10
C ASP A 269 26.51 -22.67 -9.04
N SER A 270 25.81 -22.79 -7.92
CA SER A 270 25.95 -21.88 -6.76
C SER A 270 27.09 -22.29 -5.81
N GLY A 271 27.70 -23.46 -6.02
CA GLY A 271 28.73 -24.09 -5.17
C GLY A 271 28.18 -24.93 -4.03
N ALA A 272 26.85 -25.11 -3.93
CA ALA A 272 26.23 -25.90 -2.86
C ALA A 272 26.31 -27.41 -3.18
N GLN A 273 26.69 -28.20 -2.18
CA GLN A 273 26.89 -29.64 -2.28
C GLN A 273 25.56 -30.37 -2.51
N LEU A 274 25.51 -31.21 -3.53
CA LEU A 274 24.37 -32.05 -3.84
C LEU A 274 24.32 -33.25 -2.90
N LYS A 275 23.13 -33.53 -2.36
CA LYS A 275 22.86 -34.62 -1.40
C LYS A 275 21.53 -35.29 -1.73
N GLU A 276 21.44 -36.60 -1.46
CA GLU A 276 20.29 -37.48 -1.70
C GLU A 276 19.68 -37.41 -3.12
N SER A 277 20.49 -37.05 -4.13
CA SER A 277 20.04 -36.71 -5.48
C SER A 277 21.04 -37.12 -6.57
N PHE A 278 20.59 -37.11 -7.82
CA PHE A 278 21.42 -37.32 -9.00
C PHE A 278 22.04 -36.00 -9.51
N ASP A 279 23.30 -36.03 -9.93
CA ASP A 279 23.95 -34.91 -10.63
C ASP A 279 23.46 -34.77 -12.10
N PRO A 280 23.82 -33.72 -12.84
CA PRO A 280 23.41 -33.56 -14.24
C PRO A 280 23.91 -34.69 -15.15
N GLU A 281 25.00 -35.36 -14.78
CA GLU A 281 25.50 -36.58 -15.43
C GLU A 281 24.74 -37.86 -15.01
N GLY A 282 23.78 -37.79 -14.08
CA GLY A 282 22.98 -38.93 -13.65
C GLY A 282 23.63 -39.86 -12.62
N ARG A 283 24.70 -39.44 -11.91
CA ARG A 283 25.29 -40.19 -10.79
C ARG A 283 24.64 -39.80 -9.47
N TYR A 284 24.42 -40.77 -8.58
CA TYR A 284 23.78 -40.55 -7.29
C TYR A 284 24.78 -40.12 -6.21
N TYR A 285 24.37 -39.17 -5.36
CA TYR A 285 25.08 -38.76 -4.15
C TYR A 285 24.17 -38.96 -2.95
N ASP A 286 24.71 -39.56 -1.89
CA ASP A 286 23.95 -39.92 -0.70
C ASP A 286 23.64 -38.71 0.20
N LYS A 287 23.12 -38.98 1.41
CA LYS A 287 22.86 -37.96 2.45
C LYS A 287 24.09 -37.20 2.95
N ASN A 288 25.29 -37.75 2.74
CA ASN A 288 26.55 -37.12 3.06
C ASN A 288 27.11 -36.29 1.87
N GLY A 289 26.49 -36.42 0.69
CA GLY A 289 26.95 -35.82 -0.56
C GLY A 289 28.11 -36.59 -1.21
N LEU A 290 28.24 -37.88 -0.92
CA LEU A 290 29.26 -38.76 -1.46
C LEU A 290 28.69 -39.62 -2.59
N ARG A 291 29.39 -39.67 -3.73
CA ARG A 291 28.98 -40.44 -4.91
C ARG A 291 28.88 -41.91 -4.55
N THR A 292 27.66 -42.43 -4.60
CA THR A 292 27.35 -43.82 -4.24
C THR A 292 27.03 -44.61 -5.49
N ASP A 293 27.65 -45.77 -5.65
CA ASP A 293 27.28 -46.71 -6.71
C ASP A 293 25.96 -47.40 -6.33
N LEU A 294 24.96 -47.30 -7.22
CA LEU A 294 23.68 -47.99 -7.07
C LEU A 294 23.67 -49.34 -7.79
N GLY A 295 24.74 -49.70 -8.51
CA GLY A 295 24.81 -50.87 -9.40
C GLY A 295 24.50 -50.51 -10.85
N THR A 296 24.18 -51.51 -11.68
CA THR A 296 23.90 -51.31 -13.12
C THR A 296 22.72 -52.15 -13.59
N ASN A 297 22.13 -51.77 -14.73
CA ASN A 297 21.07 -52.48 -15.46
C ASN A 297 19.88 -52.99 -14.61
N HIS A 298 19.29 -52.13 -13.77
CA HIS A 298 18.09 -52.49 -12.99
C HIS A 298 17.28 -51.25 -12.55
N TYR A 299 16.04 -51.51 -12.10
CA TYR A 299 15.18 -50.51 -11.48
C TYR A 299 15.54 -50.28 -10.00
N VAL A 300 15.67 -49.01 -9.60
CA VAL A 300 15.82 -48.59 -8.19
C VAL A 300 14.66 -47.67 -7.79
N GLN A 301 14.16 -47.83 -6.57
CA GLN A 301 13.13 -46.94 -6.01
C GLN A 301 13.74 -46.05 -4.92
N LEU A 302 13.66 -44.73 -5.09
CA LEU A 302 14.15 -43.73 -4.15
C LEU A 302 13.03 -42.73 -3.86
N HIS A 303 12.74 -42.44 -2.58
CA HIS A 303 11.67 -41.50 -2.18
C HIS A 303 10.30 -41.79 -2.86
N ASN A 304 9.94 -43.08 -2.95
CA ASN A 304 8.76 -43.61 -3.65
C ASN A 304 8.72 -43.38 -5.18
N LYS A 305 9.77 -42.80 -5.78
CA LYS A 305 9.94 -42.59 -7.23
C LYS A 305 10.78 -43.72 -7.83
N TRP A 306 10.46 -44.13 -9.04
CA TRP A 306 11.19 -45.18 -9.77
C TRP A 306 12.19 -44.58 -10.75
N TYR A 307 13.38 -45.15 -10.80
CA TYR A 307 14.47 -44.82 -11.72
C TYR A 307 15.03 -46.13 -12.30
N TYR A 308 15.72 -46.06 -13.44
CA TYR A 308 16.48 -47.19 -13.97
C TYR A 308 17.94 -46.81 -14.14
N ILE A 309 18.84 -47.64 -13.61
CA ILE A 309 20.29 -47.43 -13.70
C ILE A 309 20.83 -48.18 -14.91
N GLY A 310 21.53 -47.47 -15.80
CA GLY A 310 22.11 -47.98 -17.02
C GLY A 310 23.32 -48.90 -16.81
N ASN A 311 23.95 -49.30 -17.92
CA ASN A 311 25.11 -50.19 -17.92
C ASN A 311 26.38 -49.55 -17.35
N ASP A 312 26.47 -48.22 -17.35
CA ASP A 312 27.60 -47.45 -16.83
C ASP A 312 27.41 -46.98 -15.38
N GLY A 313 26.23 -47.17 -14.79
CA GLY A 313 25.86 -46.70 -13.45
C GLY A 313 25.34 -45.26 -13.41
N LYS A 314 24.78 -44.73 -14.50
CA LYS A 314 23.98 -43.47 -14.55
C LYS A 314 22.48 -43.77 -14.61
N ILE A 315 21.63 -42.85 -14.17
CA ILE A 315 20.19 -42.93 -14.48
C ILE A 315 19.91 -42.77 -15.98
N LEU A 316 19.02 -43.60 -16.52
CA LEU A 316 18.46 -43.41 -17.86
C LEU A 316 17.44 -42.26 -17.87
N LYS A 317 17.33 -41.61 -19.02
CA LYS A 317 16.37 -40.54 -19.34
C LYS A 317 15.79 -40.75 -20.74
N GLY A 318 14.67 -40.10 -21.03
CA GLY A 318 13.95 -40.21 -22.30
C GLY A 318 13.17 -41.53 -22.47
N PRO A 319 12.71 -41.81 -23.69
CA PRO A 319 12.06 -43.08 -24.02
C PRO A 319 13.10 -44.21 -24.05
N GLN A 320 12.79 -45.33 -23.42
CA GLN A 320 13.67 -46.49 -23.27
C GLN A 320 12.90 -47.78 -23.58
N THR A 321 13.62 -48.86 -23.88
CA THR A 321 13.03 -50.22 -23.98
C THR A 321 13.74 -51.13 -22.99
N ILE A 322 13.06 -51.46 -21.90
CA ILE A 322 13.58 -52.30 -20.80
C ILE A 322 12.85 -53.63 -20.86
N ASP A 323 13.59 -54.74 -20.96
CA ASP A 323 13.05 -56.11 -21.06
C ASP A 323 11.96 -56.29 -22.15
N GLY A 324 12.08 -55.54 -23.25
CA GLY A 324 11.13 -55.52 -24.36
C GLY A 324 9.92 -54.59 -24.16
N VAL A 325 9.76 -53.98 -22.99
CA VAL A 325 8.71 -53.01 -22.68
C VAL A 325 9.21 -51.59 -22.98
N LYS A 326 8.47 -50.86 -23.83
CA LYS A 326 8.68 -49.41 -24.01
C LYS A 326 8.22 -48.66 -22.77
N VAL A 327 9.10 -47.87 -22.17
CA VAL A 327 8.86 -47.07 -20.96
C VAL A 327 9.49 -45.68 -21.14
N TYR A 328 9.12 -44.70 -20.32
CA TYR A 328 9.73 -43.37 -20.37
C TYR A 328 10.27 -42.94 -19.00
N PHE A 329 11.47 -42.35 -19.00
CA PHE A 329 12.07 -41.70 -17.84
C PHE A 329 12.20 -40.20 -18.12
N SER A 330 11.73 -39.37 -17.19
CA SER A 330 11.75 -37.90 -17.26
C SER A 330 13.08 -37.36 -17.80
N ASN A 331 13.04 -36.57 -18.88
CA ASN A 331 14.22 -35.89 -19.42
C ASN A 331 14.88 -34.91 -18.42
N TYR A 332 14.12 -34.47 -17.41
CA TYR A 332 14.62 -33.58 -16.36
C TYR A 332 15.39 -34.37 -15.29
N ASP A 333 14.71 -35.26 -14.58
CA ASP A 333 15.20 -35.91 -13.35
C ASP A 333 15.28 -37.45 -13.40
N GLY A 334 14.90 -38.08 -14.51
CA GLY A 334 15.01 -39.55 -14.70
C GLY A 334 13.95 -40.40 -13.99
N ILE A 335 12.89 -39.79 -13.44
CA ILE A 335 11.76 -40.53 -12.85
C ILE A 335 10.98 -41.24 -13.95
N GLN A 336 10.63 -42.53 -13.75
CA GLN A 336 9.75 -43.25 -14.65
C GLN A 336 8.34 -42.63 -14.67
N VAL A 337 7.85 -42.26 -15.85
CA VAL A 337 6.47 -41.77 -16.02
C VAL A 337 5.49 -42.93 -15.94
N LYS A 338 4.45 -42.79 -15.12
CA LYS A 338 3.35 -43.75 -14.96
C LYS A 338 2.04 -43.02 -14.76
N GLY A 339 1.02 -43.41 -15.51
CA GLY A 339 -0.36 -42.93 -15.38
C GLY A 339 -0.64 -41.57 -16.02
N ASP A 340 0.29 -41.08 -16.84
CA ASP A 340 0.18 -39.77 -17.48
C ASP A 340 0.95 -39.73 -18.81
N PHE A 341 0.84 -38.60 -19.52
CA PHE A 341 1.62 -38.31 -20.72
C PHE A 341 3.05 -37.88 -20.37
N ALA A 342 4.03 -38.45 -21.08
CA ALA A 342 5.42 -38.04 -21.00
C ALA A 342 5.76 -36.90 -21.99
N SER A 343 6.99 -36.39 -21.94
CA SER A 343 7.44 -35.29 -22.82
C SER A 343 7.72 -35.70 -24.27
N ASP A 344 7.45 -36.96 -24.64
CA ASP A 344 7.32 -37.44 -26.02
C ASP A 344 5.85 -37.40 -26.53
N GLU A 345 4.93 -36.84 -25.73
CA GLU A 345 3.48 -36.80 -25.94
C GLU A 345 2.74 -38.16 -25.93
N HIS A 346 3.41 -39.23 -25.50
CA HIS A 346 2.81 -40.57 -25.39
C HIS A 346 2.37 -40.88 -23.94
N TYR A 347 1.31 -41.67 -23.77
CA TYR A 347 0.79 -42.06 -22.46
C TYR A 347 1.41 -43.37 -21.97
N TYR A 348 1.87 -43.39 -20.72
CA TYR A 348 2.49 -44.56 -20.09
C TYR A 348 1.60 -45.08 -18.95
N ASP A 349 1.35 -46.38 -18.93
CA ASP A 349 0.39 -47.04 -18.04
C ASP A 349 0.67 -46.77 -16.54
N LYS A 350 -0.40 -46.65 -15.74
CA LYS A 350 -0.33 -46.25 -14.34
C LYS A 350 0.33 -47.26 -13.41
N ASP A 351 0.25 -48.56 -13.73
CA ASP A 351 0.78 -49.62 -12.85
C ASP A 351 2.16 -50.07 -13.36
N SER A 352 2.25 -50.40 -14.65
CA SER A 352 3.48 -50.92 -15.28
C SER A 352 4.45 -49.82 -15.72
N GLY A 353 3.96 -48.66 -16.17
CA GLY A 353 4.76 -47.66 -16.89
C GLY A 353 5.06 -48.02 -18.34
N ALA A 354 4.34 -48.98 -18.92
CA ALA A 354 4.46 -49.37 -20.32
C ALA A 354 3.72 -48.39 -21.25
N LEU A 355 4.26 -48.14 -22.44
CA LEU A 355 3.59 -47.36 -23.49
C LEU A 355 2.22 -47.95 -23.83
N VAL A 356 1.17 -47.13 -23.80
CA VAL A 356 -0.19 -47.52 -24.20
C VAL A 356 -0.46 -47.13 -25.65
N THR A 357 -1.06 -48.04 -26.42
CA THR A 357 -1.48 -47.81 -27.81
C THR A 357 -2.90 -48.37 -28.07
N ASN A 358 -3.59 -47.84 -29.07
CA ASN A 358 -4.92 -48.25 -29.56
C ASN A 358 -6.04 -48.33 -28.50
N ARG A 359 -5.99 -47.49 -27.46
CA ARG A 359 -6.92 -47.53 -26.31
C ARG A 359 -7.29 -46.13 -25.82
N PHE A 360 -8.38 -46.07 -25.07
CA PHE A 360 -8.66 -44.93 -24.19
C PHE A 360 -7.66 -44.90 -23.02
N VAL A 361 -7.20 -43.70 -22.66
CA VAL A 361 -6.30 -43.43 -21.53
C VAL A 361 -6.85 -42.25 -20.71
N HIS A 362 -6.61 -42.29 -19.41
CA HIS A 362 -7.18 -41.34 -18.44
C HIS A 362 -6.05 -40.69 -17.62
N SER A 363 -5.96 -39.37 -17.72
CA SER A 363 -5.13 -38.51 -16.86
C SER A 363 -6.09 -37.54 -16.15
N MET A 364 -5.87 -36.22 -16.21
CA MET A 364 -6.87 -35.21 -15.82
C MET A 364 -8.12 -35.23 -16.74
N TYR A 365 -7.97 -35.73 -17.97
CA TYR A 365 -9.03 -35.89 -18.96
C TYR A 365 -8.90 -37.23 -19.68
N ASP A 366 -9.95 -37.62 -20.42
CA ASP A 366 -9.94 -38.81 -21.28
C ASP A 366 -9.38 -38.49 -22.67
N PHE A 367 -8.52 -39.37 -23.17
CA PHE A 367 -7.97 -39.32 -24.53
C PHE A 367 -8.05 -40.71 -25.17
N PHE A 368 -7.91 -40.77 -26.50
CA PHE A 368 -7.63 -42.02 -27.21
C PHE A 368 -6.26 -41.93 -27.86
N VAL A 369 -5.43 -42.96 -27.68
CA VAL A 369 -4.11 -43.08 -28.32
C VAL A 369 -4.14 -44.06 -29.48
N ASP A 370 -3.46 -43.72 -30.57
CA ASP A 370 -3.40 -44.53 -31.81
C ASP A 370 -2.49 -45.77 -31.67
N GLU A 371 -2.28 -46.50 -32.76
CA GLU A 371 -1.47 -47.72 -32.80
C GLU A 371 0.02 -47.52 -32.49
N ASN A 372 0.52 -46.28 -32.60
CA ASN A 372 1.88 -45.88 -32.26
C ASN A 372 1.97 -45.32 -30.83
N GLY A 373 0.86 -44.79 -30.32
CA GLY A 373 0.72 -44.14 -29.00
C GLY A 373 0.43 -42.63 -29.07
N ASN A 374 0.27 -42.06 -30.27
CA ASN A 374 -0.02 -40.64 -30.45
C ASN A 374 -1.45 -40.33 -29.99
N ARG A 375 -1.66 -39.12 -29.43
CA ARG A 375 -3.00 -38.60 -29.11
C ARG A 375 -3.82 -38.38 -30.39
N VAL A 376 -5.00 -39.01 -30.48
CA VAL A 376 -5.96 -38.77 -31.56
C VAL A 376 -6.67 -37.44 -31.33
N THR A 377 -6.78 -36.62 -32.38
CA THR A 377 -7.54 -35.37 -32.41
C THR A 377 -8.61 -35.40 -33.51
N GLY A 378 -9.68 -34.61 -33.35
CA GLY A 378 -10.81 -34.58 -34.29
C GLY A 378 -11.75 -35.78 -34.17
N GLN A 379 -12.49 -36.08 -35.25
CA GLN A 379 -13.45 -37.19 -35.29
C GLN A 379 -12.75 -38.56 -35.41
N LYS A 380 -13.12 -39.50 -34.53
CA LYS A 380 -12.70 -40.91 -34.61
C LYS A 380 -13.89 -41.85 -34.41
N ASN A 381 -14.02 -42.88 -35.25
CA ASN A 381 -14.91 -44.00 -34.95
C ASN A 381 -14.16 -45.06 -34.13
N ILE A 382 -14.74 -45.48 -33.01
CA ILE A 382 -14.16 -46.46 -32.09
C ILE A 382 -15.28 -47.43 -31.68
N GLY A 383 -15.17 -48.70 -32.08
CA GLY A 383 -16.19 -49.71 -31.78
C GLY A 383 -17.57 -49.44 -32.40
N GLY A 384 -17.64 -48.68 -33.49
CA GLY A 384 -18.89 -48.30 -34.17
C GLY A 384 -19.45 -46.93 -33.77
N ALA A 385 -19.14 -46.44 -32.57
CA ALA A 385 -19.53 -45.10 -32.13
C ALA A 385 -18.52 -44.04 -32.60
N TRP A 386 -19.01 -42.81 -32.86
CA TRP A 386 -18.16 -41.66 -33.20
C TRP A 386 -17.86 -40.82 -31.95
N TYR A 387 -16.63 -40.33 -31.85
CA TYR A 387 -16.10 -39.52 -30.75
C TYR A 387 -15.35 -38.30 -31.34
N TYR A 388 -15.22 -37.22 -30.58
CA TYR A 388 -14.40 -36.06 -30.94
C TYR A 388 -13.37 -35.75 -29.84
N PHE A 389 -12.17 -35.34 -30.24
CA PHE A 389 -11.06 -35.05 -29.33
C PHE A 389 -10.43 -33.67 -29.65
N SER A 390 -10.39 -32.75 -28.67
CA SER A 390 -9.93 -31.36 -28.88
C SER A 390 -9.31 -30.69 -27.62
N PRO A 391 -8.10 -31.06 -27.19
CA PRO A 391 -7.35 -32.26 -27.56
C PRO A 391 -7.83 -33.50 -26.78
N ALA A 392 -8.59 -33.31 -25.69
CA ALA A 392 -9.23 -34.37 -24.91
C ALA A 392 -10.65 -34.69 -25.44
N GLN A 393 -11.24 -35.78 -24.98
CA GLN A 393 -12.57 -36.24 -25.40
C GLN A 393 -13.66 -35.22 -25.03
N ILE A 394 -14.44 -34.79 -26.02
CA ILE A 394 -15.63 -33.94 -25.87
C ILE A 394 -16.77 -34.76 -25.22
N LYS A 395 -17.42 -34.21 -24.18
CA LYS A 395 -18.47 -34.89 -23.40
C LYS A 395 -19.56 -33.92 -22.91
N ASP A 396 -20.81 -34.37 -23.00
CA ASP A 396 -22.04 -33.64 -22.65
C ASP A 396 -22.17 -32.23 -23.29
N GLU A 397 -21.57 -32.05 -24.46
CA GLU A 397 -21.45 -30.76 -25.15
C GLU A 397 -21.43 -30.89 -26.67
N PHE A 398 -21.53 -29.75 -27.37
CA PHE A 398 -21.39 -29.70 -28.83
C PHE A 398 -19.92 -29.55 -29.23
N GLY A 399 -19.42 -30.51 -30.03
CA GLY A 399 -18.06 -30.48 -30.53
C GLY A 399 -17.82 -29.32 -31.54
N PRO A 400 -16.55 -28.95 -31.79
CA PRO A 400 -16.18 -27.96 -32.82
C PRO A 400 -16.69 -28.29 -34.23
N ASP A 401 -16.98 -29.55 -34.53
CA ASP A 401 -17.58 -30.04 -35.78
C ASP A 401 -19.10 -29.78 -35.90
N GLY A 402 -19.74 -29.32 -34.83
CA GLY A 402 -21.14 -28.96 -34.72
C GLY A 402 -22.07 -30.04 -34.18
N TYR A 403 -21.58 -31.26 -33.87
CA TYR A 403 -22.43 -32.34 -33.38
C TYR A 403 -22.41 -32.45 -31.84
N TYR A 404 -23.49 -32.94 -31.24
CA TYR A 404 -23.54 -33.22 -29.80
C TYR A 404 -22.86 -34.55 -29.47
N TYR A 405 -22.09 -34.54 -28.38
CA TYR A 405 -21.47 -35.73 -27.80
C TYR A 405 -22.01 -35.91 -26.37
N ASP A 406 -22.53 -37.10 -26.07
CA ASP A 406 -23.20 -37.41 -24.79
C ASP A 406 -22.23 -37.54 -23.60
N LYS A 407 -22.72 -38.01 -22.44
CA LYS A 407 -21.92 -38.14 -21.20
C LYS A 407 -20.84 -39.22 -21.31
N GLU A 408 -21.04 -40.21 -22.16
CA GLU A 408 -20.03 -41.18 -22.59
C GLU A 408 -19.13 -40.63 -23.71
N GLY A 409 -19.44 -39.43 -24.22
CA GLY A 409 -18.76 -38.70 -25.28
C GLY A 409 -18.95 -39.28 -26.67
N LYS A 410 -20.07 -39.97 -26.91
CA LYS A 410 -20.45 -40.53 -28.21
C LYS A 410 -21.33 -39.54 -28.97
N ARG A 411 -21.16 -39.46 -30.28
CA ARG A 411 -21.96 -38.58 -31.14
C ARG A 411 -23.42 -39.05 -31.19
N THR A 412 -24.31 -38.25 -30.63
CA THR A 412 -25.72 -38.59 -30.46
C THR A 412 -26.61 -37.61 -31.24
N ASP A 413 -27.60 -38.15 -31.97
CA ASP A 413 -28.54 -37.36 -32.77
C ASP A 413 -29.68 -36.80 -31.89
N LEU A 414 -29.86 -35.49 -31.93
CA LEU A 414 -30.88 -34.75 -31.18
C LEU A 414 -32.06 -34.30 -32.07
N GLY A 415 -32.00 -34.58 -33.37
CA GLY A 415 -32.95 -34.14 -34.39
C GLY A 415 -32.63 -32.76 -34.99
N THR A 416 -33.13 -32.53 -36.21
CA THR A 416 -32.82 -31.36 -37.05
C THR A 416 -33.87 -30.26 -37.01
N ASN A 417 -33.50 -29.03 -37.36
CA ASN A 417 -34.35 -27.84 -37.48
C ASN A 417 -35.14 -27.54 -36.19
N ARG A 418 -34.42 -27.44 -35.07
CA ARG A 418 -35.01 -27.23 -33.75
C ARG A 418 -34.09 -26.46 -32.82
N TYR A 419 -34.69 -25.74 -31.87
CA TYR A 419 -33.99 -25.35 -30.66
C TYR A 419 -33.72 -26.55 -29.76
N TYR A 420 -32.57 -26.52 -29.08
CA TYR A 420 -32.18 -27.46 -28.03
C TYR A 420 -31.55 -26.65 -26.88
N GLN A 421 -32.02 -26.86 -25.65
CA GLN A 421 -31.42 -26.25 -24.47
C GLN A 421 -30.44 -27.25 -23.84
N LEU A 422 -29.21 -26.81 -23.59
CA LEU A 422 -28.16 -27.58 -22.92
C LEU A 422 -27.59 -26.71 -21.79
N HIS A 423 -27.72 -27.19 -20.55
CA HIS A 423 -27.48 -26.39 -19.35
C HIS A 423 -28.27 -25.06 -19.41
N THR A 424 -27.62 -23.93 -19.15
CA THR A 424 -28.20 -22.57 -19.23
C THR A 424 -28.29 -22.02 -20.66
N HIS A 425 -27.70 -22.68 -21.65
CA HIS A 425 -27.53 -22.16 -23.01
C HIS A 425 -28.53 -22.75 -24.01
N TRP A 426 -28.93 -21.93 -24.99
CA TRP A 426 -29.81 -22.33 -26.08
C TRP A 426 -29.01 -22.48 -27.37
N TYR A 427 -29.22 -23.57 -28.09
CA TYR A 427 -28.61 -23.89 -29.37
C TYR A 427 -29.71 -24.09 -30.41
N TYR A 428 -29.41 -23.90 -31.70
CA TYR A 428 -30.30 -24.30 -32.78
C TYR A 428 -29.60 -25.30 -33.71
N ILE A 429 -30.20 -26.48 -33.87
CA ILE A 429 -29.67 -27.56 -34.70
C ILE A 429 -30.27 -27.43 -36.10
N GLY A 430 -29.42 -27.29 -37.10
CA GLY A 430 -29.78 -27.14 -38.51
C GLY A 430 -30.23 -28.45 -39.18
N LYS A 431 -30.45 -28.34 -40.49
CA LYS A 431 -30.92 -29.43 -41.37
C LYS A 431 -29.94 -30.60 -41.57
N ASP A 432 -28.67 -30.41 -41.19
CA ASP A 432 -27.58 -31.39 -41.30
C ASP A 432 -27.18 -31.99 -39.95
N GLY A 433 -27.97 -31.72 -38.89
CA GLY A 433 -27.71 -32.22 -37.53
C GLY A 433 -26.66 -31.42 -36.75
N LYS A 434 -26.17 -30.30 -37.30
CA LYS A 434 -25.17 -29.44 -36.64
C LYS A 434 -25.77 -28.20 -36.00
N ILE A 435 -25.15 -27.70 -34.95
CA ILE A 435 -25.47 -26.37 -34.40
C ILE A 435 -25.11 -25.23 -35.37
N LEU A 436 -26.02 -24.26 -35.48
CA LEU A 436 -25.79 -23.02 -36.20
C LEU A 436 -24.90 -22.06 -35.39
N LYS A 437 -24.18 -21.19 -36.11
CA LYS A 437 -23.27 -20.18 -35.57
C LYS A 437 -23.45 -18.86 -36.33
N GLY A 438 -23.05 -17.74 -35.73
CA GLY A 438 -23.22 -16.40 -36.28
C GLY A 438 -24.68 -15.90 -36.29
N PRO A 439 -24.98 -14.82 -37.05
CA PRO A 439 -26.33 -14.30 -37.19
C PRO A 439 -27.19 -15.23 -38.05
N GLN A 440 -28.43 -15.47 -37.62
CA GLN A 440 -29.39 -16.37 -38.28
C GLN A 440 -30.80 -15.77 -38.27
N THR A 441 -31.65 -16.15 -39.23
CA THR A 441 -33.08 -15.82 -39.22
C THR A 441 -33.87 -17.11 -39.06
N ILE A 442 -34.47 -17.33 -37.88
CA ILE A 442 -35.22 -18.54 -37.53
C ILE A 442 -36.69 -18.15 -37.34
N ASP A 443 -37.59 -18.79 -38.07
CA ASP A 443 -39.04 -18.52 -38.07
C ASP A 443 -39.40 -17.01 -38.25
N GLY A 444 -38.60 -16.31 -39.06
CA GLY A 444 -38.71 -14.88 -39.32
C GLY A 444 -38.08 -13.97 -38.25
N MET A 445 -37.58 -14.53 -37.14
CA MET A 445 -36.90 -13.79 -36.08
C MET A 445 -35.39 -13.79 -36.28
N ASN A 446 -34.77 -12.61 -36.25
CA ASN A 446 -33.32 -12.49 -36.31
C ASN A 446 -32.71 -12.79 -34.94
N VAL A 447 -31.78 -13.74 -34.89
CA VAL A 447 -31.08 -14.22 -33.68
C VAL A 447 -29.57 -14.30 -33.96
N TYR A 448 -28.75 -14.48 -32.92
CA TYR A 448 -27.32 -14.69 -33.07
C TYR A 448 -26.87 -15.86 -32.19
N PHE A 449 -26.03 -16.73 -32.74
CA PHE A 449 -25.34 -17.79 -32.02
C PHE A 449 -23.84 -17.51 -32.05
N ASP A 450 -23.14 -17.69 -30.93
CA ASP A 450 -21.71 -17.38 -30.82
C ASP A 450 -20.80 -18.40 -31.54
N THR A 451 -19.48 -18.31 -31.32
CA THR A 451 -18.48 -19.23 -31.86
C THR A 451 -18.67 -20.68 -31.43
N ASP A 452 -19.42 -20.91 -30.35
CA ASP A 452 -19.69 -22.21 -29.76
C ASP A 452 -21.10 -22.69 -30.12
N GLY A 453 -21.92 -21.83 -30.75
CA GLY A 453 -23.31 -22.08 -31.12
C GLY A 453 -24.33 -21.72 -30.04
N LYS A 454 -23.92 -21.03 -28.97
CA LYS A 454 -24.81 -20.58 -27.88
C LYS A 454 -25.54 -19.31 -28.31
N GLN A 455 -26.85 -19.25 -28.10
CA GLN A 455 -27.66 -18.08 -28.45
C GLN A 455 -27.27 -16.90 -27.57
N VAL A 456 -26.94 -15.75 -28.18
CA VAL A 456 -26.69 -14.50 -27.46
C VAL A 456 -28.01 -13.92 -26.99
N LYS A 457 -28.12 -13.65 -25.67
CA LYS A 457 -29.34 -13.13 -25.04
C LYS A 457 -28.96 -12.05 -24.00
N GLY A 458 -29.62 -10.90 -24.07
CA GLY A 458 -29.51 -9.80 -23.10
C GLY A 458 -28.31 -8.88 -23.27
N HIS A 459 -27.47 -9.10 -24.28
CA HIS A 459 -26.20 -8.44 -24.49
C HIS A 459 -25.94 -8.15 -25.97
N PHE A 460 -24.88 -7.40 -26.26
CA PHE A 460 -24.37 -7.23 -27.63
C PHE A 460 -23.64 -8.50 -28.09
N ALA A 461 -23.88 -8.93 -29.33
CA ALA A 461 -23.11 -10.00 -29.97
C ALA A 461 -21.84 -9.44 -30.63
N ALA A 462 -21.00 -10.33 -31.20
CA ALA A 462 -19.76 -9.94 -31.87
C ALA A 462 -19.98 -9.16 -33.19
N ASP A 463 -21.21 -9.04 -33.68
CA ASP A 463 -21.61 -8.12 -34.75
C ASP A 463 -21.99 -6.71 -34.25
N ASN A 464 -21.76 -6.41 -32.96
CA ASN A 464 -22.13 -5.17 -32.27
C ASN A 464 -23.65 -4.88 -32.20
N ARG A 465 -24.53 -5.87 -32.48
CA ARG A 465 -25.98 -5.70 -32.32
C ARG A 465 -26.52 -6.31 -31.04
N PHE A 466 -27.60 -5.73 -30.51
CA PHE A 466 -28.19 -6.16 -29.23
C PHE A 466 -29.30 -7.21 -29.40
N TYR A 467 -29.27 -8.27 -28.60
CA TYR A 467 -30.25 -9.34 -28.61
C TYR A 467 -31.01 -9.42 -27.27
N ASP A 468 -32.32 -9.59 -27.30
CA ASP A 468 -33.18 -9.50 -26.11
C ASP A 468 -32.90 -10.61 -25.08
N LYS A 469 -32.98 -10.28 -23.78
CA LYS A 469 -32.66 -11.24 -22.70
C LYS A 469 -33.63 -12.43 -22.65
N ASN A 470 -34.90 -12.25 -23.03
CA ASN A 470 -35.93 -13.26 -22.83
C ASN A 470 -35.94 -14.28 -23.97
N ASN A 471 -35.94 -13.82 -25.22
CA ASN A 471 -36.10 -14.65 -26.42
C ASN A 471 -34.87 -14.66 -27.36
N GLY A 472 -33.87 -13.80 -27.13
CA GLY A 472 -32.66 -13.71 -27.96
C GLY A 472 -32.91 -13.17 -29.37
N TRP A 473 -34.01 -12.44 -29.59
CA TRP A 473 -34.28 -11.76 -30.86
C TRP A 473 -33.54 -10.42 -30.94
N LEU A 474 -33.16 -10.01 -32.14
CA LEU A 474 -32.56 -8.71 -32.44
C LEU A 474 -33.50 -7.58 -31.95
N VAL A 475 -32.99 -6.73 -31.08
CA VAL A 475 -33.70 -5.53 -30.62
C VAL A 475 -33.42 -4.38 -31.59
N THR A 476 -34.46 -3.62 -31.95
CA THR A 476 -34.34 -2.38 -32.72
C THR A 476 -35.25 -1.30 -32.14
N ASN A 477 -34.90 -0.03 -32.35
CA ASN A 477 -35.65 1.16 -31.93
C ASN A 477 -36.15 1.15 -30.46
N ARG A 478 -35.28 0.75 -29.52
CA ARG A 478 -35.65 0.56 -28.11
C ARG A 478 -34.52 0.94 -27.17
N ILE A 479 -34.86 1.45 -25.98
CA ILE A 479 -33.92 1.52 -24.86
C ILE A 479 -33.61 0.10 -24.38
N VAL A 480 -32.35 -0.16 -24.01
CA VAL A 480 -31.92 -1.36 -23.29
C VAL A 480 -31.01 -1.00 -22.11
N ASN A 481 -31.18 -1.73 -21.01
CA ASN A 481 -30.36 -1.59 -19.80
C ASN A 481 -29.44 -2.80 -19.69
N MET A 482 -28.15 -2.56 -19.44
CA MET A 482 -27.14 -3.58 -19.18
C MET A 482 -26.67 -3.52 -17.72
N TYR A 483 -25.97 -4.55 -17.26
CA TYR A 483 -25.37 -4.56 -15.92
C TYR A 483 -24.32 -3.44 -15.77
N GLY A 484 -24.27 -2.84 -14.57
CA GLY A 484 -23.39 -1.70 -14.28
C GLY A 484 -23.98 -0.33 -14.60
N ASP A 485 -25.31 -0.17 -14.45
CA ASP A 485 -26.09 1.06 -14.65
C ASP A 485 -26.05 1.68 -16.07
N LYS A 486 -25.44 0.96 -17.03
CA LYS A 486 -25.31 1.36 -18.45
C LYS A 486 -26.63 1.23 -19.20
N THR A 487 -27.10 2.34 -19.75
CA THR A 487 -28.33 2.43 -20.56
C THR A 487 -27.97 2.87 -21.98
N TYR A 488 -28.51 2.18 -22.99
CA TYR A 488 -28.29 2.48 -24.42
C TYR A 488 -29.63 2.66 -25.14
N TYR A 489 -29.68 3.53 -26.15
CA TYR A 489 -30.72 3.45 -27.18
C TYR A 489 -30.20 2.59 -28.34
N ILE A 490 -31.01 1.63 -28.78
CA ILE A 490 -30.71 0.76 -29.92
C ILE A 490 -31.42 1.29 -31.17
N ASP A 491 -30.67 1.49 -32.25
CA ASP A 491 -31.16 2.05 -33.52
C ASP A 491 -32.08 1.08 -34.30
N GLU A 492 -32.47 1.46 -35.51
CA GLU A 492 -33.32 0.64 -36.38
C GLU A 492 -32.65 -0.63 -36.93
N ASN A 493 -31.32 -0.71 -36.87
CA ASN A 493 -30.50 -1.81 -37.39
C ASN A 493 -30.01 -2.77 -36.30
N GLY A 494 -30.08 -2.36 -35.03
CA GLY A 494 -29.68 -3.11 -33.83
C GLY A 494 -28.42 -2.60 -33.14
N TYR A 495 -27.80 -1.53 -33.63
CA TYR A 495 -26.57 -0.93 -33.10
C TYR A 495 -26.85 0.11 -32.00
N LYS A 496 -25.79 0.52 -31.31
CA LYS A 496 -25.83 1.64 -30.35
C LYS A 496 -26.02 2.97 -31.07
N PHE A 497 -27.02 3.75 -30.66
CA PHE A 497 -27.22 5.11 -31.13
C PHE A 497 -26.36 6.12 -30.34
N THR A 498 -25.93 7.18 -31.01
CA THR A 498 -25.16 8.30 -30.44
C THR A 498 -25.82 9.61 -30.86
N GLY A 499 -25.88 10.60 -29.96
CA GLY A 499 -26.50 11.91 -30.20
C GLY A 499 -27.85 12.11 -29.51
N VAL A 500 -28.63 13.10 -29.95
CA VAL A 500 -29.94 13.46 -29.38
C VAL A 500 -31.02 12.49 -29.83
N LYS A 501 -31.84 11.98 -28.90
CA LYS A 501 -33.05 11.20 -29.20
C LYS A 501 -34.24 11.73 -28.41
N GLU A 502 -35.35 12.01 -29.09
CA GLU A 502 -36.64 12.22 -28.42
C GLU A 502 -37.30 10.87 -28.09
N ILE A 503 -37.74 10.72 -26.84
CA ILE A 503 -38.42 9.52 -26.35
C ILE A 503 -39.56 9.98 -25.42
N ASN A 504 -40.81 9.70 -25.81
CA ASN A 504 -42.02 10.08 -25.07
C ASN A 504 -42.10 11.59 -24.73
N GLY A 505 -41.75 12.48 -25.66
CA GLY A 505 -41.81 13.93 -25.47
C GLY A 505 -40.69 14.53 -24.61
N ALA A 506 -39.63 13.76 -24.29
CA ALA A 506 -38.43 14.26 -23.63
C ALA A 506 -37.19 13.96 -24.49
N LEU A 507 -36.23 14.89 -24.50
CA LEU A 507 -34.96 14.76 -25.20
C LEU A 507 -33.92 14.12 -24.29
N TYR A 508 -33.19 13.12 -24.81
CA TYR A 508 -32.09 12.42 -24.17
C TYR A 508 -30.85 12.51 -25.06
N TYR A 509 -29.65 12.31 -24.51
CA TYR A 509 -28.41 12.25 -25.29
C TYR A 509 -27.62 10.97 -24.97
N PHE A 510 -26.93 10.43 -25.97
CA PHE A 510 -26.20 9.17 -25.88
C PHE A 510 -24.77 9.34 -26.41
N GLU A 511 -23.78 8.90 -25.63
CA GLU A 511 -22.33 8.98 -25.90
C GLU A 511 -21.64 7.62 -25.72
N PRO A 512 -21.83 6.64 -26.63
CA PRO A 512 -23.13 6.01 -26.94
C PRO A 512 -23.95 5.54 -25.71
N GLU A 513 -23.43 5.67 -24.48
CA GLU A 513 -24.17 5.44 -23.24
C GLU A 513 -25.02 6.66 -22.88
N GLN A 514 -26.18 6.47 -22.23
CA GLN A 514 -27.06 7.57 -21.85
C GLN A 514 -26.32 8.59 -20.97
N VAL A 515 -26.38 9.86 -21.36
CA VAL A 515 -25.84 10.97 -20.57
C VAL A 515 -26.86 11.41 -19.52
N PHE A 516 -26.41 11.52 -18.27
CA PHE A 516 -27.18 12.01 -17.13
C PHE A 516 -26.27 12.73 -16.12
N ASN A 517 -26.84 13.69 -15.38
CA ASN A 517 -26.18 14.54 -14.39
C ASN A 517 -24.90 15.26 -14.88
N LYS A 518 -24.80 15.59 -16.17
CA LYS A 518 -23.70 16.39 -16.75
C LYS A 518 -24.14 17.20 -17.97
N PHE A 519 -23.29 18.13 -18.40
CA PHE A 519 -23.32 18.62 -19.78
C PHE A 519 -22.79 17.55 -20.74
N ALA A 520 -23.46 17.39 -21.88
CA ALA A 520 -23.00 16.53 -22.97
C ALA A 520 -22.11 17.30 -23.96
N GLU A 521 -21.49 16.60 -24.91
CA GLU A 521 -20.69 17.23 -25.98
C GLU A 521 -21.46 18.28 -26.80
N ASN A 522 -22.80 18.20 -26.86
CA ASN A 522 -23.65 19.20 -27.50
C ASN A 522 -23.87 20.50 -26.69
N GLY A 523 -23.17 20.70 -25.58
CA GLY A 523 -23.25 21.92 -24.77
C GLY A 523 -24.55 22.07 -23.97
N ARG A 524 -25.39 21.03 -23.84
CA ARG A 524 -26.65 21.05 -23.08
C ARG A 524 -26.58 20.11 -21.87
N TYR A 525 -27.33 20.45 -20.82
CA TYR A 525 -27.35 19.67 -19.57
C TYR A 525 -28.44 18.60 -19.60
N TYR A 526 -28.14 17.43 -19.01
CA TYR A 526 -29.09 16.33 -18.84
C TYR A 526 -29.19 15.99 -17.35
N ASP A 527 -30.43 15.85 -16.85
CA ASP A 527 -30.76 15.65 -15.43
C ASP A 527 -30.35 14.25 -14.89
N ASP A 528 -30.73 13.94 -13.64
CA ASP A 528 -30.48 12.63 -13.00
C ASP A 528 -31.16 11.45 -13.73
N LYS A 529 -32.21 11.75 -14.52
CA LYS A 529 -32.96 10.82 -15.36
C LYS A 529 -32.51 10.88 -16.84
N GLY A 530 -31.50 11.69 -17.13
CA GLY A 530 -30.89 11.91 -18.44
C GLY A 530 -31.75 12.70 -19.43
N LYS A 531 -32.73 13.48 -18.94
CA LYS A 531 -33.55 14.39 -19.76
C LYS A 531 -32.87 15.74 -19.91
N GLN A 532 -32.98 16.33 -21.10
CA GLN A 532 -32.47 17.67 -21.37
C GLN A 532 -33.16 18.71 -20.48
N VAL A 533 -32.37 19.54 -19.80
CA VAL A 533 -32.85 20.71 -19.05
C VAL A 533 -32.63 21.97 -19.87
N ASP A 534 -33.66 22.81 -19.97
CA ASP A 534 -33.56 24.15 -20.54
C ASP A 534 -33.37 25.19 -19.42
N PHE A 535 -32.35 26.03 -19.55
CA PHE A 535 -32.06 27.15 -18.64
C PHE A 535 -32.43 28.51 -19.24
N GLY A 536 -33.00 28.53 -20.45
CA GLY A 536 -33.25 29.72 -21.26
C GLY A 536 -32.01 30.17 -22.04
N THR A 537 -32.15 31.27 -22.79
CA THR A 537 -31.11 31.81 -23.68
C THR A 537 -30.62 33.18 -23.23
N ASN A 538 -29.42 33.57 -23.68
CA ASN A 538 -28.77 34.86 -23.43
C ASN A 538 -28.76 35.30 -21.95
N ARG A 539 -28.41 34.38 -21.04
CA ARG A 539 -28.49 34.64 -19.60
C ARG A 539 -27.51 33.83 -18.77
N PHE A 540 -27.12 34.40 -17.63
CA PHE A 540 -26.49 33.66 -16.55
C PHE A 540 -27.48 32.73 -15.85
N PHE A 541 -26.99 31.55 -15.45
CA PHE A 541 -27.70 30.60 -14.60
C PHE A 541 -26.72 29.92 -13.63
N HIS A 542 -27.24 29.36 -12.53
CA HIS A 542 -26.44 28.67 -11.52
C HIS A 542 -26.83 27.20 -11.44
N LEU A 543 -25.83 26.32 -11.38
CA LEU A 543 -26.01 24.87 -11.33
C LEU A 543 -24.88 24.26 -10.47
N ASN A 544 -25.23 23.40 -9.51
CA ASN A 544 -24.28 22.71 -8.62
C ASN A 544 -23.25 23.63 -7.92
N GLY A 545 -23.65 24.88 -7.62
CA GLY A 545 -22.79 25.89 -6.99
C GLY A 545 -21.88 26.69 -7.94
N TYR A 546 -21.94 26.41 -9.25
CA TYR A 546 -21.18 27.11 -10.28
C TYR A 546 -22.08 28.02 -11.13
N CYS A 547 -21.51 29.12 -11.64
CA CYS A 547 -22.18 30.05 -12.55
C CYS A 547 -21.83 29.69 -14.01
N TYR A 548 -22.82 29.73 -14.88
CA TYR A 548 -22.75 29.42 -16.31
C TYR A 548 -23.46 30.53 -17.09
N TYR A 549 -23.21 30.61 -18.41
CA TYR A 549 -24.00 31.47 -19.31
C TYR A 549 -24.52 30.64 -20.48
N ALA A 550 -25.82 30.71 -20.71
CA ALA A 550 -26.49 30.11 -21.87
C ALA A 550 -26.48 31.10 -23.04
N GLY A 551 -26.00 30.64 -24.20
CA GLY A 551 -25.94 31.38 -25.45
C GLY A 551 -27.32 31.69 -26.05
N ASP A 552 -27.34 32.13 -27.31
CA ASP A 552 -28.56 32.42 -28.06
C ASP A 552 -29.35 31.16 -28.44
N ASP A 553 -28.68 30.03 -28.68
CA ASP A 553 -29.29 28.71 -28.88
C ASP A 553 -29.56 27.94 -27.57
N GLY A 554 -29.08 28.43 -26.43
CA GLY A 554 -29.20 27.78 -25.11
C GLY A 554 -28.12 26.76 -24.76
N THR A 555 -27.02 26.66 -25.53
CA THR A 555 -25.80 25.94 -25.12
C THR A 555 -24.94 26.76 -24.16
N ILE A 556 -24.04 26.11 -23.40
CA ILE A 556 -23.08 26.82 -22.54
C ILE A 556 -21.95 27.48 -23.34
N LEU A 557 -21.64 28.74 -23.03
CA LEU A 557 -20.47 29.42 -23.57
C LEU A 557 -19.17 28.99 -22.86
N THR A 558 -18.08 28.93 -23.63
CA THR A 558 -16.71 28.63 -23.15
C THR A 558 -15.73 29.71 -23.61
N GLY A 559 -14.55 29.79 -22.98
CA GLY A 559 -13.48 30.73 -23.33
C GLY A 559 -13.73 32.17 -22.86
N ARG A 560 -12.92 33.12 -23.36
CA ARG A 560 -13.12 34.56 -23.11
C ARG A 560 -14.34 35.05 -23.88
N GLN A 561 -15.24 35.76 -23.20
CA GLN A 561 -16.44 36.36 -23.77
C GLN A 561 -16.59 37.81 -23.30
N THR A 562 -17.31 38.64 -24.05
CA THR A 562 -17.67 40.01 -23.63
C THR A 562 -19.19 40.11 -23.56
N ILE A 563 -19.74 40.08 -22.34
CA ILE A 563 -21.18 39.97 -22.07
C ILE A 563 -21.65 41.25 -21.39
N ASN A 564 -22.61 41.97 -21.98
CA ASN A 564 -23.11 43.26 -21.48
C ASN A 564 -21.99 44.28 -21.18
N GLY A 565 -20.92 44.28 -21.99
CA GLY A 565 -19.73 45.13 -21.81
C GLY A 565 -18.70 44.60 -20.80
N MET A 566 -18.98 43.49 -20.11
CA MET A 566 -18.07 42.85 -19.17
C MET A 566 -17.20 41.80 -19.88
N ASP A 567 -15.87 42.01 -19.89
CA ASP A 567 -14.89 40.98 -20.24
C ASP A 567 -14.94 39.87 -19.17
N VAL A 568 -15.38 38.65 -19.52
CA VAL A 568 -15.44 37.48 -18.64
C VAL A 568 -14.70 36.28 -19.27
N TYR A 569 -14.52 35.21 -18.52
CA TYR A 569 -13.98 33.95 -19.02
C TYR A 569 -14.75 32.75 -18.45
N PHE A 570 -15.00 31.76 -19.29
CA PHE A 570 -15.60 30.47 -18.93
C PHE A 570 -14.60 29.35 -19.25
N GLU A 571 -14.45 28.37 -18.37
CA GLU A 571 -13.64 27.18 -18.63
C GLU A 571 -14.29 26.31 -19.74
N ASN A 572 -13.56 25.33 -20.29
CA ASN A 572 -14.09 24.40 -21.29
C ASN A 572 -15.29 23.57 -20.79
N THR A 573 -15.56 23.62 -19.48
CA THR A 573 -16.73 23.03 -18.80
C THR A 573 -17.94 23.96 -18.72
N GLY A 574 -17.85 25.18 -19.28
CA GLY A 574 -18.87 26.23 -19.19
C GLY A 574 -18.88 27.03 -17.88
N VAL A 575 -18.02 26.69 -16.91
CA VAL A 575 -17.97 27.33 -15.59
C VAL A 575 -17.32 28.71 -15.70
N GLN A 576 -18.03 29.76 -15.26
CA GLN A 576 -17.47 31.12 -15.18
C GLN A 576 -16.31 31.17 -14.19
N VAL A 577 -15.17 31.71 -14.63
CA VAL A 577 -14.04 31.99 -13.75
C VAL A 577 -14.33 33.21 -12.90
N LYS A 578 -14.11 33.06 -11.59
CA LYS A 578 -14.10 34.13 -10.60
C LYS A 578 -12.94 33.93 -9.62
N GLY A 579 -12.36 35.03 -9.15
CA GLY A 579 -11.43 35.08 -8.02
C GLY A 579 -10.05 34.46 -8.26
N ARG A 580 -9.59 34.34 -9.51
CA ARG A 580 -8.29 33.74 -9.85
C ARG A 580 -7.70 34.26 -11.16
N PHE A 581 -6.40 34.05 -11.31
CA PHE A 581 -5.68 34.24 -12.57
C PHE A 581 -5.93 33.09 -13.56
N ILE A 582 -6.05 33.43 -14.83
CA ILE A 582 -6.08 32.50 -15.98
C ILE A 582 -4.94 32.86 -16.93
N SER A 583 -4.16 31.86 -17.32
CA SER A 583 -3.16 31.98 -18.40
C SER A 583 -3.83 31.81 -19.77
N ASP A 584 -3.30 32.47 -20.80
CA ASP A 584 -3.55 32.02 -22.18
C ASP A 584 -2.75 30.76 -22.54
N TYR A 585 -2.99 30.21 -23.73
CA TYR A 585 -2.32 29.02 -24.26
C TYR A 585 -0.78 29.11 -24.34
N SER A 586 -0.18 30.31 -24.20
CA SER A 586 1.28 30.46 -24.17
C SER A 586 1.89 30.25 -22.77
N GLY A 587 1.05 30.23 -21.72
CA GLY A 587 1.48 30.17 -20.33
C GLY A 587 2.15 31.45 -19.79
N LYS A 588 2.23 32.53 -20.60
CA LYS A 588 3.00 33.75 -20.25
C LYS A 588 2.15 34.91 -19.77
N ASN A 589 0.97 35.12 -20.35
CA ASN A 589 0.10 36.25 -19.98
C ASN A 589 -1.01 35.78 -19.02
N PHE A 590 -0.87 36.10 -17.75
CA PHE A 590 -1.86 35.80 -16.71
C PHE A 590 -2.85 36.96 -16.58
N ARG A 591 -4.14 36.67 -16.42
CA ARG A 591 -5.21 37.68 -16.25
C ARG A 591 -6.14 37.34 -15.11
N TYR A 592 -6.37 38.29 -14.21
CA TYR A 592 -7.24 38.09 -13.04
C TYR A 592 -8.71 38.46 -13.35
N TYR A 593 -9.60 37.53 -13.03
CA TYR A 593 -11.04 37.75 -13.08
C TYR A 593 -11.59 37.89 -11.66
N ASP A 594 -12.38 38.94 -11.43
CA ASP A 594 -12.91 39.32 -10.12
C ASP A 594 -13.66 38.18 -9.40
N LYS A 595 -13.63 38.19 -8.06
CA LYS A 595 -14.24 37.15 -7.22
C LYS A 595 -15.77 37.18 -7.19
N ASP A 596 -16.40 38.34 -7.36
CA ASP A 596 -17.85 38.49 -7.20
C ASP A 596 -18.55 38.55 -8.57
N SER A 597 -18.06 39.39 -9.47
CA SER A 597 -18.60 39.57 -10.84
C SER A 597 -18.05 38.56 -11.84
N GLY A 598 -16.76 38.20 -11.74
CA GLY A 598 -16.02 37.50 -12.79
C GLY A 598 -15.56 38.39 -13.95
N ALA A 599 -15.53 39.71 -13.76
CA ALA A 599 -15.00 40.67 -14.74
C ALA A 599 -13.46 40.68 -14.76
N LEU A 600 -12.86 40.89 -15.93
CA LEU A 600 -11.41 41.10 -16.09
C LEU A 600 -10.98 42.42 -15.43
N VAL A 601 -10.16 42.33 -14.39
CA VAL A 601 -9.69 43.49 -13.61
C VAL A 601 -8.45 44.12 -14.26
N LYS A 602 -8.36 45.46 -14.24
CA LYS A 602 -7.33 46.27 -14.92
C LYS A 602 -6.98 47.50 -14.08
N ASN A 603 -5.74 48.00 -14.19
CA ASN A 603 -5.25 49.26 -13.59
C ASN A 603 -5.50 49.45 -12.08
N GLN A 604 -5.37 48.38 -11.27
CA GLN A 604 -5.61 48.46 -9.81
C GLN A 604 -4.98 47.30 -9.05
N TYR A 605 -4.91 47.42 -7.72
CA TYR A 605 -4.55 46.33 -6.82
C TYR A 605 -5.64 45.26 -6.75
N VAL A 606 -5.24 43.99 -6.69
CA VAL A 606 -6.12 42.84 -6.40
C VAL A 606 -5.50 41.94 -5.33
N ILE A 607 -6.35 41.26 -4.56
CA ILE A 607 -5.95 40.17 -3.65
C ILE A 607 -6.36 38.84 -4.27
N ALA A 608 -5.41 37.92 -4.43
CA ALA A 608 -5.63 36.63 -5.09
C ALA A 608 -4.80 35.51 -4.43
N TYR A 609 -5.29 34.28 -4.48
CA TYR A 609 -4.55 33.11 -3.99
C TYR A 609 -3.32 32.82 -4.86
N ASN A 610 -2.14 32.73 -4.25
CA ASN A 610 -0.89 32.32 -4.89
C ASN A 610 -0.54 30.89 -4.48
N SER A 611 -0.44 29.98 -5.45
CA SER A 611 -0.04 28.59 -5.17
C SER A 611 1.42 28.43 -4.75
N THR A 612 2.27 29.44 -4.99
CA THR A 612 3.71 29.43 -4.66
C THR A 612 3.93 29.72 -3.17
N THR A 613 3.24 30.72 -2.63
CA THR A 613 3.30 31.08 -1.20
C THR A 613 2.26 30.33 -0.36
N GLY A 614 1.22 29.76 -1.00
CA GLY A 614 0.18 28.98 -0.34
C GLY A 614 -0.86 29.82 0.41
N GLN A 615 -0.93 31.12 0.13
CA GLN A 615 -1.79 32.10 0.80
C GLN A 615 -2.35 33.14 -0.19
N ASN A 616 -3.15 34.08 0.30
CA ASN A 616 -3.61 35.21 -0.50
C ASN A 616 -2.53 36.30 -0.54
N GLU A 617 -2.25 36.82 -1.74
CA GLU A 617 -1.23 37.82 -2.00
C GLU A 617 -1.82 39.04 -2.73
N ARG A 618 -1.11 40.19 -2.65
CA ARG A 618 -1.49 41.41 -3.36
C ARG A 618 -0.72 41.55 -4.67
N TYR A 619 -1.43 41.82 -5.76
CA TYR A 619 -0.88 42.09 -7.09
C TYR A 619 -1.34 43.48 -7.53
N TYR A 620 -0.61 44.13 -8.45
CA TYR A 620 -1.13 45.27 -9.20
C TYR A 620 -1.25 44.90 -10.67
N LEU A 621 -2.40 45.19 -11.27
CA LEU A 621 -2.71 44.82 -12.66
C LEU A 621 -2.56 46.01 -13.61
N ASP A 622 -1.97 45.77 -14.79
CA ASP A 622 -1.80 46.75 -15.86
C ASP A 622 -3.12 47.04 -16.62
N ASN A 623 -3.02 47.78 -17.73
CA ASN A 623 -4.17 48.12 -18.58
C ASN A 623 -4.71 46.95 -19.42
N GLN A 624 -4.01 45.82 -19.49
CA GLN A 624 -4.43 44.57 -20.13
C GLN A 624 -4.95 43.52 -19.13
N GLY A 625 -4.80 43.78 -17.82
CA GLY A 625 -5.16 42.90 -16.71
C GLY A 625 -4.06 41.93 -16.28
N GLN A 626 -2.80 42.21 -16.65
CA GLN A 626 -1.61 41.40 -16.33
C GLN A 626 -0.91 41.93 -15.07
N PRO A 627 -0.33 41.06 -14.22
CA PRO A 627 0.36 41.50 -13.00
C PRO A 627 1.71 42.15 -13.32
N LEU A 628 2.01 43.28 -12.67
CA LEU A 628 3.33 43.93 -12.74
C LEU A 628 4.41 43.11 -12.00
N THR A 629 5.66 43.26 -12.41
CA THR A 629 6.85 42.62 -11.81
C THR A 629 7.99 43.61 -11.62
N GLY A 630 8.97 43.26 -10.79
CA GLY A 630 10.16 44.06 -10.51
C GLY A 630 9.89 45.27 -9.60
N PRO A 631 10.84 46.21 -9.50
CA PRO A 631 10.66 47.46 -8.77
C PRO A 631 9.69 48.39 -9.54
N GLN A 632 8.70 48.94 -8.85
CA GLN A 632 7.66 49.80 -9.44
C GLN A 632 7.39 51.02 -8.57
N THR A 633 6.97 52.13 -9.20
CA THR A 633 6.51 53.33 -8.49
C THR A 633 5.00 53.47 -8.66
N ILE A 634 4.24 53.29 -7.58
CA ILE A 634 2.77 53.36 -7.58
C ILE A 634 2.35 54.37 -6.51
N ASP A 635 1.47 55.32 -6.86
CA ASP A 635 1.02 56.41 -5.98
C ASP A 635 2.15 57.19 -5.29
N GLY A 636 3.30 57.31 -5.98
CA GLY A 636 4.51 57.96 -5.47
C GLY A 636 5.38 57.09 -4.54
N LYS A 637 4.94 55.88 -4.20
CA LYS A 637 5.66 54.92 -3.35
C LYS A 637 6.50 53.96 -4.19
N GLN A 638 7.73 53.71 -3.77
CA GLN A 638 8.57 52.66 -4.35
C GLN A 638 8.22 51.31 -3.72
N VAL A 639 7.74 50.38 -4.55
CA VAL A 639 7.30 49.03 -4.15
C VAL A 639 8.02 47.98 -5.01
N TYR A 640 7.95 46.69 -4.65
CA TYR A 640 8.51 45.61 -5.46
C TYR A 640 7.50 44.48 -5.63
N PHE A 641 7.37 43.99 -6.86
CA PHE A 641 6.57 42.81 -7.18
C PHE A 641 7.49 41.67 -7.61
N HIS A 642 7.37 40.49 -6.99
CA HIS A 642 8.25 39.34 -7.23
C HIS A 642 8.30 38.97 -8.73
N GLU A 643 9.49 38.73 -9.28
CA GLU A 643 9.61 38.39 -10.70
C GLU A 643 9.04 37.00 -11.06
N LEU A 644 8.80 36.77 -12.35
CA LEU A 644 8.37 35.47 -12.88
C LEU A 644 9.56 34.51 -12.98
N GLY A 645 9.54 33.44 -12.18
CA GLY A 645 10.54 32.37 -12.28
C GLY A 645 10.35 31.51 -13.54
N ASN A 646 11.43 30.93 -14.05
CA ASN A 646 11.49 30.14 -15.31
C ASN A 646 10.76 28.77 -15.28
N TYR A 647 9.73 28.59 -14.45
CA TYR A 647 8.96 27.35 -14.32
C TYR A 647 7.47 27.58 -14.65
N SER A 648 6.86 26.63 -15.37
CA SER A 648 5.56 26.79 -16.06
C SER A 648 4.35 27.11 -15.18
N ASN A 649 4.47 27.00 -13.86
CA ASN A 649 3.35 27.06 -12.91
C ASN A 649 3.48 28.17 -11.85
N ASN A 650 4.50 29.04 -11.95
CA ASN A 650 4.79 30.04 -10.92
C ASN A 650 4.11 31.40 -11.18
N TYR A 651 3.15 31.77 -10.33
CA TYR A 651 2.49 33.08 -10.36
C TYR A 651 3.38 34.19 -9.80
N GLY A 652 4.27 34.74 -10.63
CA GLY A 652 4.98 36.00 -10.33
C GLY A 652 4.04 37.21 -10.22
N GLY A 653 4.60 38.33 -9.77
CA GLY A 653 3.95 39.63 -9.73
C GLY A 653 3.19 39.99 -8.45
N TRP A 654 3.47 39.30 -7.33
CA TRP A 654 2.93 39.68 -6.02
C TRP A 654 3.86 40.64 -5.27
N GLN A 655 3.29 41.60 -4.55
CA GLN A 655 4.03 42.62 -3.82
C GLN A 655 4.78 42.02 -2.62
N ILE A 656 6.02 42.45 -2.41
CA ILE A 656 6.84 42.08 -1.26
C ILE A 656 6.50 42.96 -0.06
N PHE A 657 6.24 42.33 1.09
CA PHE A 657 5.98 42.99 2.38
C PHE A 657 6.97 42.46 3.43
N ASP A 658 7.48 43.37 4.26
CA ASP A 658 8.25 43.08 5.48
C ASP A 658 9.43 42.13 5.27
N ASN A 659 10.11 42.27 4.12
CA ASN A 659 11.12 41.33 3.63
C ASN A 659 12.05 42.01 2.60
N PHE A 660 13.13 41.34 2.21
CA PHE A 660 14.07 41.81 1.20
C PHE A 660 13.68 41.40 -0.23
N ALA A 661 13.93 42.30 -1.19
CA ALA A 661 13.93 42.02 -2.62
C ALA A 661 15.17 42.67 -3.27
N GLU A 662 15.88 41.93 -4.12
CA GLU A 662 17.16 42.36 -4.70
C GLU A 662 18.20 42.88 -3.68
N GLY A 663 18.14 42.41 -2.44
CA GLY A 663 18.98 42.85 -1.33
C GLY A 663 18.58 44.17 -0.66
N ARG A 664 17.43 44.76 -1.02
CA ARG A 664 16.84 45.96 -0.39
C ARG A 664 15.58 45.61 0.40
N TYR A 665 15.33 46.32 1.51
CA TYR A 665 14.23 46.01 2.42
C TYR A 665 12.94 46.75 2.06
N TYR A 666 11.82 46.05 2.18
CA TYR A 666 10.47 46.59 2.03
C TYR A 666 9.70 46.41 3.34
N ASP A 667 9.05 47.47 3.81
CA ASP A 667 8.36 47.52 5.11
C ASP A 667 7.05 46.71 5.16
N GLN A 668 6.36 46.74 6.31
CA GLN A 668 5.06 46.06 6.53
C GLN A 668 3.91 46.61 5.67
N ASP A 669 4.08 47.77 5.03
CA ASP A 669 3.17 48.33 4.03
C ASP A 669 3.67 48.12 2.58
N GLY A 670 4.81 47.45 2.41
CA GLY A 670 5.41 47.05 1.14
C GLY A 670 6.19 48.17 0.42
N ASN A 671 6.64 49.20 1.14
CA ASN A 671 7.43 50.31 0.60
C ASN A 671 8.94 50.12 0.87
N LEU A 672 9.79 50.58 -0.07
CA LEU A 672 11.25 50.55 0.05
C LEU A 672 11.75 51.42 1.23
N VAL A 673 12.57 50.83 2.10
CA VAL A 673 13.22 51.50 3.24
C VAL A 673 14.70 51.75 2.97
N ASP A 674 15.21 52.94 3.30
CA ASP A 674 16.67 53.19 3.39
C ASP A 674 17.20 52.71 4.75
N LEU A 675 18.00 51.65 4.73
CA LEU A 675 18.65 51.09 5.92
C LEU A 675 20.04 51.71 6.20
N GLY A 676 20.45 52.71 5.41
CA GLY A 676 21.79 53.29 5.43
C GLY A 676 22.80 52.45 4.66
N LYS A 677 24.10 52.68 4.93
CA LYS A 677 25.22 52.08 4.19
C LYS A 677 26.40 51.76 5.11
N ASN A 678 27.17 50.74 4.73
CA ASN A 678 28.38 50.26 5.41
C ASN A 678 28.15 50.08 6.92
N ARG A 679 27.10 49.35 7.28
CA ARG A 679 26.70 49.14 8.68
C ARG A 679 25.94 47.84 8.89
N TYR A 680 26.04 47.34 10.12
CA TYR A 680 25.10 46.34 10.64
C TYR A 680 23.71 46.95 10.89
N VAL A 681 22.69 46.15 10.64
CA VAL A 681 21.28 46.38 10.99
C VAL A 681 20.68 45.06 11.50
N GLN A 682 19.77 45.13 12.47
CA GLN A 682 19.04 43.98 12.97
C GLN A 682 17.56 44.10 12.59
N ILE A 683 17.00 43.06 11.99
CA ILE A 683 15.62 43.01 11.51
C ILE A 683 15.07 41.62 11.85
N LYS A 684 13.97 41.56 12.63
CA LYS A 684 13.32 40.30 13.05
C LYS A 684 14.34 39.31 13.65
N GLU A 685 15.00 39.71 14.74
CA GLU A 685 16.10 38.99 15.41
C GLU A 685 17.40 38.84 14.58
N ASN A 686 17.31 38.68 13.26
CA ASN A 686 18.41 38.44 12.33
C ASN A 686 19.28 39.69 12.14
N TRP A 687 20.59 39.48 12.04
CA TRP A 687 21.57 40.52 11.72
C TRP A 687 21.90 40.50 10.23
N TYR A 688 22.00 41.68 9.63
CA TYR A 688 22.39 41.89 8.23
C TYR A 688 23.47 42.97 8.19
N TYR A 689 24.31 42.98 7.15
CA TYR A 689 25.22 44.10 6.89
C TYR A 689 24.88 44.73 5.54
N VAL A 690 24.61 46.04 5.54
CA VAL A 690 24.26 46.80 4.33
C VAL A 690 25.54 47.38 3.73
N GLY A 691 25.81 47.05 2.47
CA GLY A 691 26.97 47.52 1.71
C GLY A 691 26.86 48.97 1.21
N ASN A 692 27.85 49.38 0.43
CA ASN A 692 28.00 50.76 -0.04
C ASN A 692 26.98 51.17 -1.14
N ASP A 693 26.31 50.20 -1.76
CA ASP A 693 25.25 50.39 -2.75
C ASP A 693 23.83 50.44 -2.13
N GLY A 694 23.72 50.17 -0.83
CA GLY A 694 22.46 50.03 -0.12
C GLY A 694 21.80 48.65 -0.26
N LYS A 695 22.53 47.62 -0.67
CA LYS A 695 22.08 46.21 -0.65
C LYS A 695 22.74 45.46 0.52
N ILE A 696 22.10 44.42 1.03
CA ILE A 696 22.72 43.51 2.01
C ILE A 696 23.84 42.66 1.38
N LEU A 697 24.87 42.35 2.16
CA LEU A 697 25.91 41.40 1.78
C LEU A 697 25.45 39.94 1.95
N THR A 698 26.05 39.05 1.16
CA THR A 698 25.90 37.59 1.25
C THR A 698 27.30 36.95 1.12
N GLY A 699 27.49 35.74 1.65
CA GLY A 699 28.78 35.05 1.68
C GLY A 699 29.72 35.50 2.81
N TYR A 700 31.01 35.16 2.68
CA TYR A 700 32.04 35.54 3.66
C TYR A 700 32.60 36.93 3.41
N HIS A 701 32.75 37.70 4.48
CA HIS A 701 33.39 39.02 4.46
C HIS A 701 34.21 39.22 5.74
N THR A 702 35.38 39.86 5.62
CA THR A 702 36.10 40.37 6.79
C THR A 702 35.63 41.80 7.05
N ILE A 703 34.92 42.02 8.17
CA ILE A 703 34.34 43.33 8.53
C ILE A 703 34.97 43.79 9.83
N ASP A 704 35.55 44.99 9.83
CA ASP A 704 36.31 45.57 10.95
C ASP A 704 37.42 44.65 11.54
N GLY A 705 37.96 43.76 10.70
CA GLY A 705 38.98 42.77 11.07
C GLY A 705 38.45 41.46 11.64
N VAL A 706 37.12 41.27 11.64
CA VAL A 706 36.45 40.03 12.07
C VAL A 706 35.91 39.29 10.84
N ASP A 707 36.26 38.00 10.71
CA ASP A 707 35.71 37.14 9.66
C ASP A 707 34.28 36.70 10.02
N VAL A 708 33.32 37.11 9.19
CA VAL A 708 31.89 36.85 9.35
C VAL A 708 31.31 36.20 8.09
N TYR A 709 30.16 35.54 8.25
CA TYR A 709 29.40 34.95 7.15
C TYR A 709 27.96 35.47 7.16
N PHE A 710 27.42 35.73 5.97
CA PHE A 710 26.01 35.99 5.74
C PHE A 710 25.46 34.93 4.77
N ASP A 711 24.28 34.39 5.03
CA ASP A 711 23.65 33.38 4.17
C ASP A 711 23.17 33.96 2.83
N ASN A 712 22.52 33.14 1.99
CA ASN A 712 21.98 33.58 0.70
C ASN A 712 20.83 34.62 0.82
N ASN A 713 20.25 34.78 2.01
CA ASN A 713 19.24 35.79 2.34
C ASN A 713 19.87 37.03 3.04
N GLY A 714 21.19 37.03 3.24
CA GLY A 714 21.96 38.08 3.92
C GLY A 714 21.94 38.00 5.46
N VAL A 715 21.44 36.92 6.05
CA VAL A 715 21.39 36.70 7.51
C VAL A 715 22.77 36.28 8.01
N GLN A 716 23.30 37.01 8.99
CA GLN A 716 24.59 36.72 9.61
C GLN A 716 24.55 35.39 10.38
N ALA A 717 25.53 34.50 10.15
CA ALA A 717 25.79 33.40 11.06
C ALA A 717 26.28 33.96 12.40
N LYS A 718 25.49 33.76 13.45
CA LYS A 718 25.75 34.25 14.80
C LYS A 718 25.20 33.26 15.83
N GLY A 719 26.08 32.61 16.59
CA GLY A 719 25.73 31.52 17.50
C GLY A 719 25.31 30.23 16.79
N THR A 720 25.68 30.08 15.52
CA THR A 720 25.28 28.97 14.64
C THR A 720 26.43 28.59 13.71
N PHE A 721 26.29 27.43 13.05
CA PHE A 721 27.16 27.01 11.96
C PHE A 721 26.80 27.72 10.64
N ASP A 722 27.81 27.95 9.80
CA ASP A 722 27.69 28.43 8.41
C ASP A 722 27.35 27.28 7.43
N SER A 723 27.29 27.59 6.13
CA SER A 723 27.03 26.59 5.07
C SER A 723 28.17 25.59 4.83
N ASN A 724 29.29 25.73 5.52
CA ASN A 724 30.49 24.89 5.43
C ASN A 724 30.80 24.21 6.78
N ASP A 725 29.78 24.00 7.62
CA ASP A 725 29.88 23.37 8.94
C ASP A 725 30.72 24.15 9.98
N ARG A 726 31.09 25.43 9.77
CA ARG A 726 31.97 26.18 10.69
C ARG A 726 31.21 27.10 11.63
N PHE A 727 31.67 27.22 12.89
CA PHE A 727 30.89 27.90 13.94
C PHE A 727 31.23 29.38 14.11
N HIS A 728 30.19 30.22 14.09
CA HIS A 728 30.28 31.65 14.38
C HIS A 728 29.79 31.95 15.79
N ASP A 729 30.55 32.78 16.52
CA ASP A 729 30.27 33.20 17.89
C ASP A 729 28.87 33.85 18.05
N LYS A 730 28.27 33.71 19.23
CA LYS A 730 26.92 34.21 19.53
C LYS A 730 26.84 35.72 19.77
N ASP A 731 27.91 36.35 20.26
CA ASP A 731 27.87 37.77 20.66
C ASP A 731 28.46 38.66 19.56
N THR A 732 29.49 38.19 18.87
CA THR A 732 30.20 38.91 17.80
C THR A 732 29.81 38.46 16.38
N GLY A 733 29.48 37.18 16.18
CA GLY A 733 29.37 36.58 14.85
C GLY A 733 30.72 36.23 14.19
N GLY A 734 31.83 36.39 14.91
CA GLY A 734 33.16 36.02 14.43
C GLY A 734 33.42 34.52 14.43
N LEU A 735 34.22 34.04 13.48
CA LEU A 735 34.57 32.62 13.33
C LEU A 735 35.41 32.10 14.51
N ILE A 736 35.01 30.96 15.11
CA ILE A 736 35.65 30.35 16.30
C ILE A 736 36.70 29.30 15.90
N TYR A 737 37.74 29.14 16.74
CA TYR A 737 38.82 28.17 16.57
C TYR A 737 39.25 27.55 17.92
N ASN A 738 39.76 26.31 17.91
CA ASN A 738 40.41 25.63 19.05
C ASN A 738 39.63 25.63 20.39
N GLN A 739 38.31 25.51 20.35
CA GLN A 739 37.45 25.73 21.51
C GLN A 739 36.27 24.75 21.60
N PHE A 740 35.93 24.35 22.84
CA PHE A 740 34.67 23.69 23.13
C PHE A 740 33.52 24.71 23.09
N ILE A 741 32.50 24.44 22.28
CA ILE A 741 31.26 25.21 22.17
C ILE A 741 30.07 24.35 22.60
N THR A 742 28.91 24.95 22.87
CA THR A 742 27.66 24.19 23.07
C THR A 742 26.51 24.90 22.36
N VAL A 743 25.76 24.14 21.55
CA VAL A 743 24.69 24.63 20.68
C VAL A 743 23.47 23.73 20.89
N LYS A 744 22.37 24.29 21.39
CA LYS A 744 21.11 23.56 21.68
C LYS A 744 21.39 22.26 22.46
N ASP A 745 22.03 22.42 23.62
CA ASP A 745 22.46 21.39 24.58
C ASP A 745 23.47 20.35 24.07
N LYS A 746 24.01 20.51 22.84
CA LYS A 746 25.03 19.63 22.27
C LYS A 746 26.38 20.31 22.28
N THR A 747 27.37 19.67 22.91
CA THR A 747 28.75 20.14 22.95
C THR A 747 29.50 19.71 21.68
N TYR A 748 30.39 20.57 21.17
CA TYR A 748 31.28 20.31 20.03
C TYR A 748 32.68 20.83 20.40
N TYR A 749 33.73 20.35 19.73
CA TYR A 749 35.05 20.98 19.76
C TYR A 749 35.41 21.46 18.35
N ILE A 750 35.77 22.74 18.23
CA ILE A 750 36.19 23.36 16.97
C ILE A 750 37.70 23.28 16.82
N ASP A 751 38.19 22.86 15.64
CA ASP A 751 39.60 22.64 15.32
C ASP A 751 40.39 23.94 15.05
N ASP A 752 41.60 23.81 14.51
CA ASP A 752 42.50 24.90 14.14
C ASP A 752 42.13 25.62 12.84
N LYS A 753 41.10 25.14 12.12
CA LYS A 753 40.62 25.65 10.82
C LYS A 753 39.16 26.14 10.88
N GLY A 754 38.50 26.00 12.02
CA GLY A 754 37.13 26.43 12.28
C GLY A 754 36.05 25.35 12.15
N ASN A 755 36.45 24.09 11.95
CA ASN A 755 35.52 22.96 11.74
C ASN A 755 35.25 22.18 13.03
N PRO A 756 34.05 21.60 13.23
CA PRO A 756 33.77 20.69 14.33
C PRO A 756 34.49 19.35 14.13
N VAL A 757 35.26 18.94 15.14
CA VAL A 757 35.94 17.64 15.18
C VAL A 757 34.91 16.50 15.21
N LYS A 758 35.15 15.46 14.41
CA LYS A 758 34.28 14.29 14.25
C LYS A 758 35.09 13.02 14.56
N GLY A 759 34.48 12.03 15.22
CA GLY A 759 35.16 10.79 15.63
C GLY A 759 35.94 10.89 16.94
N LEU A 760 37.04 10.15 17.04
CA LEU A 760 37.88 10.04 18.24
C LEU A 760 38.88 11.22 18.31
N ALA A 761 39.00 11.90 19.44
CA ALA A 761 39.99 12.97 19.60
C ALA A 761 40.57 13.05 21.02
N VAL A 762 41.87 13.36 21.11
CA VAL A 762 42.57 13.61 22.37
C VAL A 762 42.81 15.11 22.52
N ILE A 763 42.04 15.75 23.39
CA ILE A 763 42.09 17.19 23.62
C ILE A 763 42.68 17.43 25.01
N LYS A 764 43.83 18.11 25.08
CA LYS A 764 44.58 18.37 26.33
C LYS A 764 44.76 17.08 27.17
N ASN A 765 45.30 16.04 26.53
CA ASN A 765 45.55 14.70 27.08
C ASN A 765 44.31 13.93 27.60
N THR A 766 43.08 14.40 27.33
CA THR A 766 41.85 13.68 27.66
C THR A 766 41.22 13.11 26.39
N GLU A 767 40.82 11.84 26.41
CA GLU A 767 40.13 11.19 25.29
C GLU A 767 38.63 11.52 25.30
N TYR A 768 38.14 12.02 24.17
CA TYR A 768 36.74 12.32 23.89
C TYR A 768 36.30 11.65 22.58
N PHE A 769 35.00 11.45 22.40
CA PHE A 769 34.42 11.02 21.14
C PHE A 769 33.32 11.97 20.67
N PHE A 770 33.25 12.21 19.37
CA PHE A 770 32.28 13.06 18.68
C PHE A 770 31.61 12.25 17.55
N ASP A 771 30.31 12.46 17.32
CA ASP A 771 29.54 11.81 16.25
C ASP A 771 30.26 11.95 14.89
N LYS A 772 30.48 10.82 14.18
CA LYS A 772 31.26 10.78 12.93
C LYS A 772 30.66 11.65 11.80
N GLN A 773 29.36 11.96 11.84
CA GLN A 773 28.69 12.83 10.86
C GLN A 773 28.51 14.26 11.37
N LYS A 774 28.07 14.41 12.63
CA LYS A 774 27.57 15.67 13.19
C LYS A 774 28.58 16.41 14.06
N GLY A 775 29.69 15.79 14.48
CA GLY A 775 30.68 16.40 15.37
C GLY A 775 30.19 16.69 16.80
N THR A 776 29.04 16.13 17.20
CA THR A 776 28.47 16.30 18.55
C THR A 776 29.14 15.36 19.54
N GLN A 777 29.63 15.88 20.66
CA GLN A 777 30.30 15.11 21.72
C GLN A 777 29.36 14.04 22.30
N ILE A 778 29.87 12.82 22.46
CA ILE A 778 29.18 11.72 23.16
C ILE A 778 29.37 11.91 24.66
N LYS A 779 28.27 11.89 25.42
CA LYS A 779 28.25 12.09 26.89
C LYS A 779 27.18 11.21 27.53
N GLY A 780 27.55 10.48 28.56
CA GLY A 780 26.64 9.64 29.36
C GLY A 780 26.25 8.32 28.70
N ASP A 781 26.92 7.95 27.61
CA ASP A 781 26.58 6.79 26.78
C ASP A 781 27.84 6.16 26.16
N PHE A 782 27.66 5.02 25.50
CA PHE A 782 28.68 4.39 24.67
C PHE A 782 28.77 5.10 23.32
N ALA A 783 29.99 5.34 22.84
CA ALA A 783 30.23 5.71 21.44
C ALA A 783 30.41 4.46 20.58
N VAL A 784 30.33 4.62 19.26
CA VAL A 784 30.43 3.52 18.27
C VAL A 784 31.74 2.71 18.34
N ASN A 785 32.78 3.21 19.02
CA ASN A 785 34.02 2.46 19.31
C ASN A 785 33.88 1.47 20.50
N GLY A 786 32.68 1.32 21.05
CA GLY A 786 32.35 0.46 22.18
C GLY A 786 32.81 0.98 23.55
N LYS A 787 33.33 2.21 23.65
CA LYS A 787 33.78 2.83 24.92
C LYS A 787 32.71 3.77 25.50
N TYR A 788 32.62 3.85 26.84
CA TYR A 788 31.73 4.77 27.54
C TYR A 788 32.38 6.13 27.85
N TYR A 789 31.65 7.21 27.62
CA TYR A 789 32.10 8.58 27.88
C TYR A 789 31.20 9.25 28.92
N ASP A 790 31.79 9.96 29.89
CA ASP A 790 31.12 10.49 31.07
C ASP A 790 29.97 11.46 30.76
N GLY A 791 28.90 11.43 31.57
CA GLY A 791 27.71 12.27 31.41
C GLY A 791 27.96 13.76 31.59
N ILE A 792 28.88 14.15 32.46
CA ILE A 792 29.12 15.55 32.82
C ILE A 792 30.20 16.16 31.91
N THR A 793 31.29 15.43 31.70
CA THR A 793 32.52 15.90 31.03
C THR A 793 32.70 15.37 29.59
N GLY A 794 32.10 14.21 29.26
CA GLY A 794 32.36 13.51 28.00
C GLY A 794 33.72 12.78 27.95
N ALA A 795 34.47 12.72 29.05
CA ALA A 795 35.76 12.03 29.11
C ALA A 795 35.60 10.49 29.19
N LEU A 796 36.56 9.74 28.66
CA LEU A 796 36.58 8.27 28.73
C LEU A 796 36.54 7.73 30.18
N VAL A 797 35.59 6.84 30.47
CA VAL A 797 35.48 6.15 31.78
C VAL A 797 36.09 4.74 31.69
N THR A 798 36.75 4.28 32.75
CA THR A 798 37.33 2.91 32.83
C THR A 798 37.09 2.26 34.21
N ASN A 799 37.19 0.93 34.28
CA ASN A 799 37.14 0.10 35.50
C ASN A 799 35.98 0.43 36.48
N SER A 800 34.80 0.74 35.94
CA SER A 800 33.69 1.33 36.72
C SER A 800 32.33 0.78 36.30
N TYR A 801 31.37 0.80 37.22
CA TYR A 801 29.95 0.72 36.85
C TYR A 801 29.52 2.00 36.17
N VAL A 802 28.79 1.88 35.07
CA VAL A 802 28.20 3.00 34.31
C VAL A 802 26.73 2.70 34.02
N ARG A 803 25.94 3.73 33.74
CA ARG A 803 24.49 3.61 33.59
C ARG A 803 24.00 4.37 32.36
N VAL A 804 23.20 3.71 31.53
CA VAL A 804 22.51 4.29 30.37
C VAL A 804 21.01 4.13 30.59
N GLY A 805 20.29 5.24 30.75
CA GLY A 805 18.86 5.23 31.06
C GLY A 805 18.51 4.52 32.38
N SER A 806 17.85 3.36 32.30
CA SER A 806 17.56 2.49 33.44
C SER A 806 18.64 1.44 33.71
N ASP A 807 19.56 1.26 32.76
CA ASP A 807 20.33 0.02 32.62
C ASP A 807 21.78 0.17 33.06
N TRP A 808 22.27 -0.87 33.73
CA TRP A 808 23.61 -0.92 34.32
C TRP A 808 24.58 -1.73 33.46
N TYR A 809 25.81 -1.25 33.38
CA TYR A 809 26.93 -1.85 32.66
C TYR A 809 28.18 -1.74 33.53
N TYR A 810 29.20 -2.55 33.26
CA TYR A 810 30.53 -2.37 33.84
C TYR A 810 31.56 -2.24 32.73
N VAL A 811 32.40 -1.21 32.78
CA VAL A 811 33.46 -0.97 31.78
C VAL A 811 34.83 -1.38 32.29
N ASN A 812 35.61 -2.02 31.42
CA ASN A 812 36.95 -2.51 31.73
C ASN A 812 38.02 -1.39 31.67
N SER A 813 39.30 -1.78 31.75
CA SER A 813 40.45 -0.86 31.71
C SER A 813 40.64 -0.13 30.37
N LYS A 814 39.98 -0.56 29.29
CA LYS A 814 39.92 0.12 28.00
C LYS A 814 38.60 0.90 27.80
N GLY A 815 37.77 0.98 28.83
CA GLY A 815 36.45 1.63 28.80
C GLY A 815 35.37 0.87 28.03
N ARG A 816 35.64 -0.35 27.56
CA ARG A 816 34.66 -1.20 26.87
C ARG A 816 33.82 -2.00 27.87
N ARG A 817 32.52 -2.15 27.61
CA ARG A 817 31.55 -2.91 28.43
C ARG A 817 31.88 -4.41 28.53
N LEU A 818 31.69 -4.98 29.72
CA LEU A 818 31.78 -6.43 29.97
C LEU A 818 30.52 -7.17 29.48
N LYS A 819 30.68 -8.49 29.28
CA LYS A 819 29.66 -9.43 28.76
C LYS A 819 29.81 -10.79 29.45
N GLY A 820 28.74 -11.58 29.47
CA GLY A 820 28.67 -12.91 30.10
C GLY A 820 28.69 -12.87 31.64
N ALA A 821 28.91 -14.03 32.25
CA ALA A 821 29.15 -14.15 33.68
C ALA A 821 30.50 -13.53 34.08
N GLN A 822 30.51 -12.74 35.15
CA GLN A 822 31.66 -11.99 35.65
C GLN A 822 31.72 -12.03 37.18
N ILE A 823 32.91 -11.90 37.76
CA ILE A 823 33.10 -11.70 39.20
C ILE A 823 33.63 -10.29 39.42
N ILE A 824 32.82 -9.41 40.01
CA ILE A 824 33.17 -8.02 40.30
C ILE A 824 33.11 -7.84 41.81
N ASN A 825 34.22 -7.41 42.42
CA ASN A 825 34.35 -7.24 43.88
C ASN A 825 33.88 -8.49 44.68
N ASN A 826 34.28 -9.68 44.21
CA ASN A 826 33.87 -11.00 44.71
C ASN A 826 32.37 -11.36 44.60
N VAL A 827 31.55 -10.54 43.93
CA VAL A 827 30.15 -10.86 43.62
C VAL A 827 30.03 -11.42 42.20
N ALA A 828 29.32 -12.54 42.05
CA ALA A 828 28.99 -13.11 40.74
C ALA A 828 27.81 -12.37 40.10
N ILE A 829 28.05 -11.75 38.94
CA ILE A 829 27.12 -10.92 38.16
C ILE A 829 27.02 -11.48 36.74
N TYR A 830 25.88 -11.34 36.06
CA TYR A 830 25.75 -11.64 34.63
C TYR A 830 25.47 -10.37 33.83
N PHE A 831 26.16 -10.22 32.70
CA PHE A 831 25.89 -9.20 31.69
C PHE A 831 25.47 -9.89 30.40
N ASN A 832 24.39 -9.43 29.77
CA ASN A 832 23.86 -10.02 28.55
C ASN A 832 24.94 -10.11 27.44
N PRO A 833 25.18 -11.27 26.80
CA PRO A 833 26.25 -11.43 25.81
C PRO A 833 26.11 -10.56 24.56
N GLN A 834 24.90 -10.12 24.21
CA GLN A 834 24.66 -9.30 23.02
C GLN A 834 24.96 -7.82 23.30
N ASN A 835 24.33 -7.21 24.30
CA ASN A 835 24.44 -5.76 24.56
C ASN A 835 25.26 -5.37 25.80
N GLY A 836 25.66 -6.30 26.66
CA GLY A 836 26.44 -6.03 27.88
C GLY A 836 25.63 -5.47 29.06
N LYS A 837 24.29 -5.43 28.98
CA LYS A 837 23.41 -4.99 30.07
C LYS A 837 23.45 -5.97 31.25
N GLN A 838 23.57 -5.47 32.47
CA GLN A 838 23.47 -6.29 33.69
C GLN A 838 22.09 -6.95 33.80
N LEU A 839 22.07 -8.27 33.97
CA LEU A 839 20.86 -9.02 34.28
C LEU A 839 20.47 -8.82 35.74
N LYS A 840 19.21 -8.43 35.97
CA LYS A 840 18.63 -8.23 37.31
C LYS A 840 17.18 -8.71 37.30
N GLY A 841 16.82 -9.57 38.23
CA GLY A 841 15.44 -10.07 38.41
C GLY A 841 15.02 -11.14 37.40
N GLY A 842 15.94 -11.97 36.92
CA GLY A 842 15.69 -12.97 35.89
C GLY A 842 16.77 -14.04 35.80
N PHE A 843 16.63 -14.95 34.83
CA PHE A 843 17.54 -16.08 34.61
C PHE A 843 18.56 -15.80 33.50
N ASP A 844 19.79 -16.31 33.62
CA ASP A 844 20.76 -16.35 32.53
C ASP A 844 20.48 -17.49 31.53
N GLU A 845 21.28 -17.58 30.47
CA GLU A 845 21.14 -18.59 29.42
C GLU A 845 21.39 -20.02 29.94
N ASP A 846 22.25 -20.16 30.96
CA ASP A 846 22.50 -21.41 31.71
C ASP A 846 21.39 -21.76 32.72
N GLY A 847 20.41 -20.87 32.93
CA GLY A 847 19.24 -21.08 33.78
C GLY A 847 19.39 -20.72 35.26
N TYR A 848 20.41 -19.96 35.65
CA TYR A 848 20.60 -19.46 37.02
C TYR A 848 19.95 -18.10 37.25
N PHE A 849 19.43 -17.86 38.46
CA PHE A 849 18.76 -16.60 38.80
C PHE A 849 19.71 -15.51 39.31
N TYR A 850 19.41 -14.25 38.96
CA TYR A 850 20.10 -13.05 39.45
C TYR A 850 19.08 -12.10 40.07
N ASP A 851 19.36 -11.64 41.29
CA ASP A 851 18.44 -10.82 42.07
C ASP A 851 18.06 -9.49 41.37
N LYS A 852 16.85 -8.99 41.65
CA LYS A 852 16.29 -7.77 41.05
C LYS A 852 16.97 -6.49 41.53
N ASP A 853 17.42 -6.42 42.78
CA ASP A 853 17.91 -5.18 43.38
C ASP A 853 19.44 -5.05 43.26
N SER A 854 20.17 -6.15 43.44
CA SER A 854 21.64 -6.24 43.34
C SER A 854 22.14 -6.71 41.97
N GLY A 855 21.41 -7.62 41.29
CA GLY A 855 21.91 -8.35 40.12
C GLY A 855 22.94 -9.43 40.47
N ALA A 856 23.00 -9.87 41.72
CA ALA A 856 23.88 -10.95 42.17
C ALA A 856 23.26 -12.34 41.92
N LYS A 857 24.08 -13.30 41.50
CA LYS A 857 23.69 -14.70 41.33
C LYS A 857 23.17 -15.26 42.66
N THR A 858 21.94 -15.75 42.66
CA THR A 858 21.20 -16.13 43.87
C THR A 858 20.70 -17.57 43.76
N ASP A 859 20.91 -18.37 44.80
CA ASP A 859 20.36 -19.73 44.90
C ASP A 859 18.87 -19.66 45.26
N LEU A 860 18.02 -20.29 44.43
CA LEU A 860 16.58 -20.37 44.64
C LEU A 860 16.14 -21.69 45.28
N GLY A 861 17.06 -22.54 45.73
CA GLY A 861 16.78 -23.89 46.18
C GLY A 861 16.73 -24.88 45.01
N LYS A 862 16.29 -26.11 45.27
CA LYS A 862 16.41 -27.25 44.33
C LYS A 862 15.21 -28.18 44.42
N ASN A 863 14.86 -28.78 43.28
CA ASN A 863 13.76 -29.75 43.12
C ASN A 863 12.41 -29.20 43.59
N HIS A 864 12.06 -27.97 43.19
CA HIS A 864 10.77 -27.36 43.53
C HIS A 864 10.29 -26.33 42.50
N TYR A 865 8.99 -26.04 42.57
CA TYR A 865 8.36 -24.97 41.80
C TYR A 865 8.62 -23.60 42.46
N VAL A 866 8.97 -22.60 41.67
CA VAL A 866 9.09 -21.20 42.09
C VAL A 866 8.26 -20.30 41.18
N GLN A 867 7.55 -19.33 41.77
CA GLN A 867 6.79 -18.33 41.02
C GLN A 867 7.56 -17.00 41.00
N ILE A 868 7.77 -16.44 39.82
CA ILE A 868 8.50 -15.18 39.61
C ILE A 868 7.75 -14.37 38.55
N ASN A 869 7.38 -13.13 38.87
CA ASN A 869 6.60 -12.25 37.99
C ASN A 869 5.34 -12.94 37.44
N ASP A 870 4.54 -13.52 38.35
CA ASP A 870 3.36 -14.37 38.12
C ASP A 870 3.57 -15.68 37.33
N ALA A 871 4.69 -15.83 36.61
CA ALA A 871 5.05 -17.04 35.88
C ALA A 871 5.62 -18.13 36.81
N TRP A 872 5.32 -19.40 36.51
CA TRP A 872 5.84 -20.56 37.23
C TRP A 872 7.03 -21.18 36.51
N TYR A 873 8.07 -21.51 37.28
CA TYR A 873 9.28 -22.21 36.86
C TYR A 873 9.51 -23.41 37.79
N TYR A 874 10.33 -24.38 37.36
CA TYR A 874 10.79 -25.46 38.24
C TYR A 874 12.31 -25.49 38.27
N ILE A 875 12.89 -25.46 39.47
CA ILE A 875 14.33 -25.51 39.67
C ILE A 875 14.76 -26.96 39.86
N GLY A 876 15.62 -27.46 38.96
CA GLY A 876 16.14 -28.83 39.00
C GLY A 876 17.23 -29.06 40.06
N SER A 877 17.79 -30.27 40.07
CA SER A 877 18.83 -30.71 41.03
C SER A 877 20.13 -29.91 40.96
N GLU A 878 20.40 -29.25 39.84
CA GLU A 878 21.57 -28.38 39.66
C GLU A 878 21.38 -26.97 40.24
N GLY A 879 20.16 -26.54 40.54
CA GLY A 879 19.86 -25.13 40.87
C GLY A 879 19.55 -24.25 39.64
N LYS A 880 19.28 -24.88 38.49
CA LYS A 880 18.89 -24.25 37.21
C LYS A 880 17.40 -24.46 36.93
N ILE A 881 16.76 -23.58 36.16
CA ILE A 881 15.43 -23.84 35.61
C ILE A 881 15.43 -25.02 34.63
N LEU A 882 14.36 -25.83 34.68
CA LEU A 882 14.08 -26.83 33.65
C LEU A 882 13.39 -26.20 32.42
N LYS A 883 13.58 -26.83 31.26
CA LYS A 883 12.97 -26.48 29.97
C LYS A 883 12.48 -27.76 29.27
N GLY A 884 11.55 -27.64 28.33
CA GLY A 884 10.97 -28.76 27.58
C GLY A 884 9.94 -29.59 28.37
N GLU A 885 9.62 -30.77 27.83
CA GLU A 885 8.70 -31.73 28.44
C GLU A 885 9.38 -32.45 29.61
N GLN A 886 8.73 -32.48 30.77
CA GLN A 886 9.27 -32.99 32.02
C GLN A 886 8.22 -33.85 32.75
N THR A 887 8.66 -34.79 33.57
CA THR A 887 7.76 -35.54 34.47
C THR A 887 8.07 -35.16 35.91
N ILE A 888 7.19 -34.38 36.54
CA ILE A 888 7.32 -33.89 37.92
C ILE A 888 6.23 -34.55 38.75
N ASP A 889 6.60 -35.21 39.86
CA ASP A 889 5.69 -35.94 40.76
C ASP A 889 4.73 -36.93 40.05
N GLY A 890 5.19 -37.51 38.94
CA GLY A 890 4.42 -38.44 38.09
C GLY A 890 3.52 -37.77 37.05
N VAL A 891 3.45 -36.44 37.02
CA VAL A 891 2.66 -35.66 36.04
C VAL A 891 3.56 -35.19 34.90
N GLN A 892 3.15 -35.47 33.65
CA GLN A 892 3.80 -34.89 32.48
C GLN A 892 3.38 -33.42 32.32
N VAL A 893 4.35 -32.53 32.46
CA VAL A 893 4.22 -31.07 32.34
C VAL A 893 5.21 -30.57 31.27
N HIS A 894 5.10 -29.32 30.84
CA HIS A 894 6.04 -28.73 29.90
C HIS A 894 6.43 -27.31 30.31
N PHE A 895 7.70 -26.99 30.14
CA PHE A 895 8.27 -25.66 30.34
C PHE A 895 8.74 -25.13 28.99
N ASP A 896 8.34 -23.92 28.63
CA ASP A 896 8.66 -23.29 27.34
C ASP A 896 10.15 -23.40 27.00
N THR A 897 10.48 -23.89 25.81
CA THR A 897 11.87 -24.23 25.44
C THR A 897 12.79 -23.02 25.32
N ILE A 898 12.23 -21.80 25.23
CA ILE A 898 13.00 -20.55 25.23
C ILE A 898 13.16 -20.00 26.66
N THR A 899 12.05 -19.77 27.36
CA THR A 899 11.98 -19.01 28.62
C THR A 899 11.97 -19.87 29.89
N GLY A 900 11.60 -21.14 29.82
CA GLY A 900 11.41 -22.03 30.98
C GLY A 900 10.11 -21.81 31.76
N VAL A 901 9.17 -21.00 31.26
CA VAL A 901 7.85 -20.80 31.89
C VAL A 901 6.98 -22.05 31.73
N GLN A 902 6.34 -22.52 32.81
CA GLN A 902 5.41 -23.65 32.77
C GLN A 902 4.19 -23.35 31.88
N VAL A 903 3.93 -24.23 30.92
CA VAL A 903 2.77 -24.13 30.03
C VAL A 903 1.53 -24.63 30.76
N LYS A 904 0.56 -23.75 30.98
CA LYS A 904 -0.74 -24.08 31.59
C LYS A 904 -1.88 -23.48 30.77
N GLY A 905 -2.88 -24.29 30.44
CA GLY A 905 -4.11 -23.88 29.77
C GLY A 905 -3.95 -23.46 28.31
N ASN A 906 -2.82 -23.80 27.69
CA ASN A 906 -2.39 -23.28 26.40
C ASN A 906 -1.63 -24.35 25.57
N PHE A 907 -1.37 -24.00 24.31
CA PHE A 907 -0.75 -24.84 23.30
C PHE A 907 0.77 -24.65 23.24
N ILE A 908 1.47 -25.68 22.78
CA ILE A 908 2.86 -25.60 22.31
C ILE A 908 2.97 -25.90 20.82
N THR A 909 4.03 -25.39 20.21
CA THR A 909 4.52 -25.78 18.88
C THR A 909 5.25 -27.13 18.92
N LYS A 910 5.62 -27.66 17.74
CA LYS A 910 6.39 -28.91 17.61
C LYS A 910 7.80 -28.85 18.24
N ASP A 911 8.40 -27.68 18.28
CA ASP A 911 9.68 -27.35 18.93
C ASP A 911 9.54 -27.02 20.44
N GLY A 912 8.34 -27.16 21.01
CA GLY A 912 8.12 -26.97 22.45
C GLY A 912 8.02 -25.51 22.90
N ARG A 913 7.84 -24.56 21.98
CA ARG A 913 7.61 -23.15 22.32
C ARG A 913 6.15 -22.91 22.66
N LEU A 914 5.90 -22.12 23.71
CA LEU A 914 4.58 -21.62 24.11
C LEU A 914 3.97 -20.74 23.00
N ILE A 915 2.71 -20.98 22.64
CA ILE A 915 1.97 -20.16 21.67
C ILE A 915 1.29 -18.99 22.40
N THR A 916 1.55 -17.75 21.97
CA THR A 916 1.02 -16.53 22.60
C THR A 916 -0.04 -15.84 21.76
N GLU A 917 -0.68 -14.79 22.30
CA GLU A 917 -1.69 -14.00 21.58
C GLU A 917 -1.16 -13.34 20.29
N LYS A 918 0.15 -13.13 20.18
CA LYS A 918 0.80 -12.64 18.95
C LYS A 918 0.91 -13.74 17.88
N ASP A 919 1.17 -14.98 18.28
CA ASP A 919 1.35 -16.12 17.38
C ASP A 919 0.02 -16.59 16.73
N HIS A 920 -1.12 -16.15 17.27
CA HIS A 920 -2.44 -16.37 16.65
C HIS A 920 -2.62 -15.60 15.34
N ALA A 921 -1.85 -14.53 15.08
CA ALA A 921 -1.86 -13.82 13.80
C ALA A 921 -1.00 -14.48 12.71
N SER A 922 -0.03 -15.32 13.10
CA SER A 922 0.96 -15.95 12.21
C SER A 922 0.64 -17.41 11.82
N TYR A 923 -0.58 -17.89 12.10
CA TYR A 923 -1.03 -19.26 11.79
C TYR A 923 -0.13 -20.37 12.34
N THR A 924 0.57 -20.11 13.45
CA THR A 924 1.57 -21.01 14.04
C THR A 924 0.94 -22.36 14.44
N PRO A 925 1.39 -23.51 13.90
CA PRO A 925 0.76 -24.80 14.19
C PRO A 925 0.94 -25.26 15.64
N ALA A 926 -0.17 -25.49 16.34
CA ALA A 926 -0.18 -26.17 17.64
C ALA A 926 0.01 -27.69 17.48
N GLU A 927 0.70 -28.31 18.43
CA GLU A 927 1.01 -29.74 18.44
C GLU A 927 0.48 -30.48 19.67
N LYS A 928 0.66 -29.91 20.87
CA LYS A 928 0.13 -30.44 22.15
C LYS A 928 -0.58 -29.33 22.95
N PHE A 929 -1.41 -29.71 23.92
CA PHE A 929 -2.11 -28.80 24.84
C PHE A 929 -1.99 -29.26 26.30
N PHE A 930 -1.77 -28.32 27.21
CA PHE A 930 -1.61 -28.57 28.65
C PHE A 930 -2.75 -27.96 29.44
N ASP A 931 -3.24 -28.68 30.44
CA ASP A 931 -4.38 -28.30 31.25
C ASP A 931 -4.18 -26.96 31.99
N LYS A 932 -5.26 -26.21 32.22
CA LYS A 932 -5.19 -24.87 32.82
C LYS A 932 -4.90 -24.88 34.32
N ASP A 933 -5.43 -25.86 35.05
CA ASP A 933 -5.37 -25.87 36.51
C ASP A 933 -4.16 -26.66 36.99
N SER A 934 -3.90 -27.83 36.38
CA SER A 934 -2.77 -28.70 36.73
C SER A 934 -1.50 -28.44 35.92
N GLY A 935 -1.60 -28.00 34.66
CA GLY A 935 -0.46 -27.96 33.73
C GLY A 935 -0.10 -29.33 33.14
N ALA A 936 -0.94 -30.35 33.33
CA ALA A 936 -0.72 -31.70 32.81
C ALA A 936 -1.01 -31.79 31.30
N LEU A 937 -0.23 -32.60 30.57
CA LEU A 937 -0.46 -32.90 29.15
C LEU A 937 -1.82 -33.60 28.94
N VAL A 938 -2.68 -33.02 28.11
CA VAL A 938 -3.98 -33.63 27.75
C VAL A 938 -3.77 -34.75 26.73
N LYS A 939 -4.32 -35.93 27.01
CA LYS A 939 -4.17 -37.16 26.20
C LYS A 939 -5.48 -37.95 26.11
N GLY A 940 -5.65 -38.69 25.02
CA GLY A 940 -6.68 -39.72 24.82
C GLY A 940 -8.12 -39.23 24.95
N ARG A 941 -8.41 -37.95 24.66
CA ARG A 941 -9.74 -37.36 24.88
C ARG A 941 -10.03 -36.09 24.09
N TYR A 942 -11.33 -35.81 23.95
CA TYR A 942 -11.84 -34.48 23.64
C TYR A 942 -11.58 -33.48 24.78
N PHE A 943 -11.33 -32.23 24.41
CA PHE A 943 -11.32 -31.08 25.32
C PHE A 943 -11.81 -29.81 24.61
N THR A 944 -12.04 -28.74 25.36
CA THR A 944 -12.46 -27.44 24.82
C THR A 944 -11.51 -26.32 25.21
N HIS A 945 -11.29 -25.37 24.29
CA HIS A 945 -10.51 -24.15 24.52
C HIS A 945 -11.13 -22.99 23.72
N LYS A 946 -11.28 -21.81 24.35
CA LYS A 946 -11.91 -20.60 23.77
C LYS A 946 -13.21 -20.91 22.97
N GLY A 947 -14.04 -21.84 23.47
CA GLY A 947 -15.33 -22.25 22.88
C GLY A 947 -15.26 -23.29 21.74
N LYS A 948 -14.07 -23.70 21.29
CA LYS A 948 -13.89 -24.72 20.24
C LYS A 948 -13.55 -26.09 20.84
N TRP A 949 -13.93 -27.15 20.14
CA TRP A 949 -13.62 -28.55 20.46
C TRP A 949 -12.32 -29.00 19.80
N TYR A 950 -11.55 -29.83 20.50
CA TYR A 950 -10.26 -30.38 20.06
C TYR A 950 -10.16 -31.84 20.53
N TYR A 951 -9.36 -32.67 19.86
CA TYR A 951 -9.03 -34.01 20.31
C TYR A 951 -7.51 -34.20 20.38
N ALA A 952 -7.02 -34.67 21.53
CA ALA A 952 -5.63 -35.09 21.71
C ALA A 952 -5.57 -36.63 21.77
N ASN A 953 -4.71 -37.24 20.96
CA ASN A 953 -4.51 -38.69 20.96
C ASN A 953 -3.76 -39.17 22.23
N ASP A 954 -3.46 -40.47 22.33
CA ASP A 954 -2.82 -41.07 23.51
C ASP A 954 -1.37 -40.59 23.74
N GLN A 955 -0.75 -39.95 22.75
CA GLN A 955 0.55 -39.29 22.86
C GLN A 955 0.43 -37.80 23.22
N GLY A 956 -0.80 -37.28 23.30
CA GLY A 956 -1.14 -35.87 23.55
C GLY A 956 -1.06 -34.97 22.32
N ILE A 957 -0.91 -35.56 21.12
CA ILE A 957 -0.81 -34.84 19.86
C ILE A 957 -2.22 -34.50 19.36
N LEU A 958 -2.42 -33.26 18.92
CA LEU A 958 -3.69 -32.76 18.40
C LEU A 958 -3.99 -33.31 17.01
N LEU A 959 -5.17 -33.91 16.84
CA LEU A 959 -5.61 -34.42 15.54
C LEU A 959 -6.00 -33.30 14.57
N LYS A 960 -5.77 -33.54 13.28
CA LYS A 960 -5.88 -32.59 12.17
C LYS A 960 -6.45 -33.32 10.94
N GLY A 961 -7.17 -32.62 10.06
CA GLY A 961 -7.83 -33.19 8.89
C GLY A 961 -9.07 -34.02 9.22
N SER A 962 -9.50 -34.86 8.26
CA SER A 962 -10.57 -35.84 8.44
C SER A 962 -10.11 -36.98 9.36
N GLN A 963 -10.97 -37.39 10.30
CA GLN A 963 -10.68 -38.39 11.33
C GLN A 963 -11.93 -39.21 11.65
N THR A 964 -11.76 -40.48 12.03
CA THR A 964 -12.85 -41.30 12.58
C THR A 964 -12.61 -41.52 14.07
N ILE A 965 -13.51 -41.01 14.92
CA ILE A 965 -13.43 -41.12 16.38
C ILE A 965 -14.72 -41.77 16.87
N ASP A 966 -14.60 -42.86 17.65
CA ASP A 966 -15.72 -43.67 18.16
C ASP A 966 -16.74 -44.10 17.07
N GLY A 967 -16.24 -44.31 15.84
CA GLY A 967 -17.05 -44.65 14.66
C GLY A 967 -17.68 -43.45 13.92
N VAL A 968 -17.53 -42.23 14.44
CA VAL A 968 -18.04 -41.00 13.83
C VAL A 968 -16.95 -40.33 12.98
N ASN A 969 -17.27 -40.06 11.71
CA ASN A 969 -16.39 -39.28 10.83
C ASN A 969 -16.53 -37.78 11.13
N VAL A 970 -15.43 -37.16 11.53
CA VAL A 970 -15.32 -35.75 11.95
C VAL A 970 -14.14 -35.07 11.25
N TYR A 971 -14.04 -33.75 11.31
CA TYR A 971 -12.92 -32.99 10.73
C TYR A 971 -12.35 -31.98 11.73
N PHE A 972 -11.02 -31.85 11.80
CA PHE A 972 -10.29 -30.89 12.64
C PHE A 972 -9.41 -29.97 11.79
N HIS A 973 -9.54 -28.65 11.96
CA HIS A 973 -8.99 -27.70 11.00
C HIS A 973 -7.45 -27.58 11.07
N PRO A 974 -6.69 -27.96 10.01
CA PRO A 974 -5.23 -28.06 10.07
C PRO A 974 -4.55 -26.71 10.34
N TYR A 975 -5.04 -25.62 9.74
CA TYR A 975 -4.44 -24.27 9.86
C TYR A 975 -5.03 -23.39 10.98
N TYR A 976 -5.98 -23.89 11.78
CA TYR A 976 -6.60 -23.15 12.88
C TYR A 976 -6.53 -23.93 14.19
N PHE A 977 -5.30 -24.26 14.61
CA PHE A 977 -4.97 -24.89 15.89
C PHE A 977 -5.58 -26.29 16.12
N GLY A 978 -6.18 -26.93 15.09
CA GLY A 978 -6.80 -28.26 15.21
C GLY A 978 -8.24 -28.24 15.74
N GLY A 979 -8.99 -27.14 15.62
CA GLY A 979 -10.37 -27.07 16.10
C GLY A 979 -11.36 -27.88 15.23
N GLN A 980 -12.28 -28.62 15.85
CA GLN A 980 -13.30 -29.43 15.16
C GLN A 980 -14.27 -28.56 14.34
N ALA A 981 -14.62 -29.01 13.14
CA ALA A 981 -15.72 -28.47 12.36
C ALA A 981 -17.07 -28.93 12.94
N LYS A 982 -17.97 -27.97 13.21
CA LYS A 982 -19.37 -28.17 13.60
C LYS A 982 -20.21 -27.02 13.03
N ASP A 983 -21.44 -27.33 12.63
CA ASP A 983 -22.41 -26.45 11.97
C ASP A 983 -21.85 -25.70 10.75
N LEU A 984 -21.06 -26.41 9.94
CA LEU A 984 -20.29 -25.82 8.84
C LEU A 984 -20.28 -26.77 7.63
N VAL A 985 -20.36 -26.19 6.43
CA VAL A 985 -20.05 -26.88 5.17
C VAL A 985 -18.57 -26.69 4.84
N LEU A 986 -17.86 -27.81 4.60
CA LEU A 986 -16.45 -27.84 4.22
C LEU A 986 -16.18 -29.07 3.35
N ASP A 987 -15.33 -28.93 2.32
CA ASP A 987 -14.92 -30.04 1.44
C ASP A 987 -16.09 -30.81 0.80
N GLY A 988 -17.19 -30.11 0.50
CA GLY A 988 -18.42 -30.69 -0.08
C GLY A 988 -19.36 -31.39 0.91
N TYR A 989 -19.04 -31.44 2.21
CA TYR A 989 -19.85 -32.08 3.24
C TYR A 989 -20.32 -31.10 4.32
N TYR A 990 -21.47 -31.37 4.93
CA TYR A 990 -21.90 -30.71 6.16
C TYR A 990 -21.31 -31.45 7.38
N TYR A 991 -20.85 -30.71 8.38
CA TYR A 991 -20.45 -31.25 9.67
C TYR A 991 -21.48 -30.82 10.72
N ASP A 992 -22.20 -31.80 11.26
CA ASP A 992 -23.34 -31.60 12.15
C ASP A 992 -23.04 -30.67 13.34
N LYS A 993 -24.00 -29.83 13.71
CA LYS A 993 -23.84 -28.81 14.76
C LYS A 993 -23.55 -29.39 16.14
N ASP A 994 -24.14 -30.53 16.49
CA ASP A 994 -24.10 -31.08 17.85
C ASP A 994 -22.97 -32.10 17.98
N THR A 995 -22.88 -33.03 17.02
CA THR A 995 -21.89 -34.12 16.99
C THR A 995 -20.61 -33.76 16.24
N GLY A 996 -20.69 -32.97 15.17
CA GLY A 996 -19.62 -32.78 14.19
C GLY A 996 -19.48 -33.92 13.19
N ALA A 997 -20.47 -34.80 13.08
CA ALA A 997 -20.50 -35.90 12.12
C ALA A 997 -20.64 -35.40 10.68
N ARG A 998 -19.85 -35.98 9.76
CA ARG A 998 -19.89 -35.69 8.32
C ARG A 998 -21.18 -36.23 7.68
N GLN A 999 -21.93 -35.37 7.02
CA GLN A 999 -23.17 -35.65 6.28
C GLN A 999 -23.05 -35.17 4.82
N GLU A 1000 -23.71 -35.86 3.91
CA GLU A 1000 -23.85 -35.42 2.51
C GLU A 1000 -24.87 -34.27 2.40
N ILE A 1001 -24.65 -33.37 1.44
CA ILE A 1001 -25.49 -32.19 1.23
C ILE A 1001 -26.46 -32.46 0.08
N PRO A 1002 -27.78 -32.18 0.23
CA PRO A 1002 -28.73 -32.29 -0.87
C PRO A 1002 -28.34 -31.40 -2.06
N LYS A 1003 -28.27 -32.02 -3.25
CA LYS A 1003 -28.08 -31.29 -4.52
C LYS A 1003 -29.40 -30.74 -5.05
N ASN A 1004 -29.34 -29.67 -5.82
CA ASN A 1004 -30.48 -28.96 -6.42
C ASN A 1004 -31.55 -28.55 -5.37
N THR A 1005 -31.12 -28.17 -4.17
CA THR A 1005 -31.99 -27.78 -3.05
C THR A 1005 -31.23 -26.83 -2.13
N PHE A 1006 -31.92 -25.85 -1.55
CA PHE A 1006 -31.34 -24.93 -0.58
C PHE A 1006 -31.10 -25.61 0.77
N PHE A 1007 -29.88 -25.50 1.29
CA PHE A 1007 -29.44 -26.07 2.56
C PHE A 1007 -28.96 -24.96 3.52
N LYS A 1008 -29.30 -25.04 4.82
CA LYS A 1008 -28.88 -24.05 5.83
C LYS A 1008 -27.95 -24.69 6.85
N ALA A 1009 -26.82 -24.04 7.10
CA ALA A 1009 -25.81 -24.44 8.08
C ALA A 1009 -25.29 -23.18 8.80
N GLY A 1010 -25.37 -23.16 10.13
CA GLY A 1010 -25.20 -21.94 10.92
C GLY A 1010 -26.02 -20.77 10.38
N ASN A 1011 -25.39 -19.60 10.24
CA ASN A 1011 -26.00 -18.40 9.66
C ASN A 1011 -25.90 -18.34 8.12
N LYS A 1012 -25.46 -19.41 7.44
CA LYS A 1012 -25.23 -19.43 5.99
C LYS A 1012 -26.29 -20.25 5.25
N LEU A 1013 -26.54 -19.86 4.01
CA LEU A 1013 -27.39 -20.56 3.05
C LEU A 1013 -26.49 -21.13 1.95
N TYR A 1014 -26.77 -22.35 1.52
CA TYR A 1014 -26.03 -23.07 0.49
C TYR A 1014 -26.96 -23.62 -0.59
N TYR A 1015 -26.46 -23.74 -1.80
CA TYR A 1015 -27.08 -24.45 -2.92
C TYR A 1015 -25.96 -25.12 -3.73
N PHE A 1016 -26.08 -26.42 -3.97
CA PHE A 1016 -25.12 -27.18 -4.76
C PHE A 1016 -25.82 -27.76 -5.98
N ASP A 1017 -25.43 -27.32 -7.18
CA ASP A 1017 -25.99 -27.83 -8.41
C ASP A 1017 -25.48 -29.25 -8.73
N SER A 1018 -26.31 -30.06 -9.39
CA SER A 1018 -25.95 -31.40 -9.84
C SER A 1018 -24.81 -31.40 -10.86
N ASN A 1019 -24.73 -30.36 -11.68
CA ASN A 1019 -23.75 -30.21 -12.76
C ASN A 1019 -22.47 -29.50 -12.30
N GLY A 1020 -22.48 -28.90 -11.10
CA GLY A 1020 -21.38 -28.08 -10.57
C GLY A 1020 -21.45 -26.60 -10.95
N ASP A 1021 -22.56 -26.13 -11.53
CA ASP A 1021 -22.80 -24.72 -11.85
C ASP A 1021 -22.75 -23.82 -10.59
N PHE A 1022 -22.15 -22.64 -10.72
CA PHE A 1022 -22.09 -21.58 -9.72
C PHE A 1022 -22.06 -20.19 -10.38
N GLY A 1023 -22.07 -19.12 -9.59
CA GLY A 1023 -22.09 -17.74 -10.08
C GLY A 1023 -23.48 -17.12 -9.96
N ARG A 1024 -24.03 -16.57 -11.04
CA ARG A 1024 -25.42 -16.08 -11.06
C ARG A 1024 -26.34 -17.18 -11.59
N MET A 1025 -27.36 -17.53 -10.83
CA MET A 1025 -28.22 -18.68 -11.11
C MET A 1025 -29.69 -18.30 -10.93
N THR A 1026 -30.54 -18.64 -11.91
CA THR A 1026 -31.99 -18.50 -11.79
C THR A 1026 -32.57 -19.81 -11.26
N ILE A 1027 -33.05 -19.82 -10.02
CA ILE A 1027 -33.61 -20.99 -9.33
C ILE A 1027 -35.09 -20.67 -9.02
N ASP A 1028 -36.01 -21.54 -9.42
CA ASP A 1028 -37.47 -21.35 -9.29
C ASP A 1028 -37.98 -19.97 -9.79
N GLY A 1029 -37.37 -19.45 -10.86
CA GLY A 1029 -37.72 -18.16 -11.46
C GLY A 1029 -37.24 -16.93 -10.69
N LYS A 1030 -36.34 -17.09 -9.71
CA LYS A 1030 -35.66 -16.00 -8.98
C LYS A 1030 -34.17 -16.07 -9.19
N ASP A 1031 -33.51 -14.91 -9.30
CA ASP A 1031 -32.06 -14.85 -9.47
C ASP A 1031 -31.34 -14.83 -8.12
N TYR A 1032 -30.32 -15.68 -7.98
CA TYR A 1032 -29.44 -15.79 -6.82
C TYR A 1032 -27.98 -15.59 -7.26
N CYS A 1033 -27.09 -15.38 -6.29
CA CYS A 1033 -25.66 -15.50 -6.53
C CYS A 1033 -25.03 -16.51 -5.55
N VAL A 1034 -24.31 -17.49 -6.10
CA VAL A 1034 -23.76 -18.65 -5.40
C VAL A 1034 -22.26 -18.72 -5.66
N TYR A 1035 -21.45 -18.84 -4.61
CA TYR A 1035 -20.00 -19.05 -4.73
C TYR A 1035 -19.67 -20.48 -5.19
N SER A 1036 -18.45 -20.71 -5.67
CA SER A 1036 -17.99 -22.03 -6.14
C SER A 1036 -17.96 -23.11 -5.05
N TRP A 1037 -17.99 -22.73 -3.76
CA TRP A 1037 -18.19 -23.62 -2.61
C TRP A 1037 -19.66 -23.72 -2.17
N GLY A 1038 -20.60 -23.38 -3.05
CA GLY A 1038 -22.05 -23.52 -2.87
C GLY A 1038 -22.72 -22.48 -1.97
N GLU A 1039 -21.99 -21.52 -1.39
CA GLU A 1039 -22.58 -20.52 -0.48
C GLU A 1039 -23.37 -19.43 -1.24
N VAL A 1040 -24.61 -19.18 -0.82
CA VAL A 1040 -25.52 -18.18 -1.41
C VAL A 1040 -25.33 -16.83 -0.74
N ILE A 1041 -25.15 -15.77 -1.54
CA ILE A 1041 -25.05 -14.38 -1.06
C ILE A 1041 -26.40 -13.91 -0.50
N ARG A 1042 -26.38 -13.29 0.68
CA ARG A 1042 -27.56 -12.72 1.36
C ARG A 1042 -27.22 -11.41 2.06
N GLY A 1043 -28.18 -10.50 2.14
CA GLY A 1043 -28.11 -9.29 2.97
C GLY A 1043 -27.09 -8.26 2.50
N GLY A 1044 -26.91 -8.11 1.19
CA GLY A 1044 -25.88 -7.24 0.62
C GLY A 1044 -25.90 -7.20 -0.90
N LEU A 1045 -24.91 -6.53 -1.47
CA LEU A 1045 -24.63 -6.53 -2.90
C LEU A 1045 -23.89 -7.82 -3.30
N GLY A 1046 -23.83 -8.11 -4.60
CA GLY A 1046 -23.08 -9.24 -5.14
C GLY A 1046 -21.56 -9.11 -5.00
N PRO A 1047 -20.76 -10.05 -5.57
CA PRO A 1047 -19.30 -10.03 -5.50
C PRO A 1047 -18.73 -8.67 -5.94
N TYR A 1048 -17.69 -8.18 -5.25
CA TYR A 1048 -17.13 -6.84 -5.45
C TYR A 1048 -18.14 -5.69 -5.27
N ASN A 1049 -19.18 -5.89 -4.44
CA ASN A 1049 -20.30 -4.96 -4.26
C ASN A 1049 -21.02 -4.61 -5.58
N THR A 1050 -21.19 -5.58 -6.48
CA THR A 1050 -21.93 -5.40 -7.75
C THR A 1050 -23.44 -5.49 -7.55
N LEU A 1051 -24.23 -4.70 -8.30
CA LEU A 1051 -25.69 -4.81 -8.33
C LEU A 1051 -26.14 -6.12 -9.01
N PRO A 1052 -27.25 -6.75 -8.61
CA PRO A 1052 -28.31 -6.25 -7.71
C PRO A 1052 -28.01 -6.41 -6.21
N TYR A 1053 -28.96 -5.98 -5.36
CA TYR A 1053 -28.99 -6.32 -3.94
C TYR A 1053 -29.69 -7.68 -3.73
N TYR A 1054 -29.12 -8.52 -2.89
CA TYR A 1054 -29.63 -9.85 -2.53
C TYR A 1054 -30.23 -9.82 -1.13
N ASP A 1055 -31.46 -10.31 -1.00
CA ASP A 1055 -32.24 -10.30 0.22
C ASP A 1055 -31.56 -11.00 1.41
N GLU A 1056 -31.81 -10.52 2.63
CA GLU A 1056 -31.15 -11.00 3.85
C GLU A 1056 -31.68 -12.36 4.31
N GLU A 1057 -32.99 -12.60 4.18
CA GLU A 1057 -33.59 -13.88 4.58
C GLU A 1057 -33.42 -14.94 3.49
N THR A 1058 -33.80 -14.60 2.25
CA THR A 1058 -33.94 -15.56 1.14
C THR A 1058 -32.72 -15.63 0.22
N GLY A 1059 -31.92 -14.57 0.09
CA GLY A 1059 -30.83 -14.50 -0.89
C GLY A 1059 -31.26 -14.25 -2.34
N ALA A 1060 -32.55 -14.05 -2.60
CA ALA A 1060 -33.01 -13.68 -3.94
C ALA A 1060 -32.65 -12.22 -4.27
N ALA A 1061 -32.36 -11.93 -5.53
CA ALA A 1061 -32.18 -10.57 -6.01
C ALA A 1061 -33.48 -9.77 -5.88
N ILE A 1062 -33.40 -8.57 -5.29
CA ILE A 1062 -34.54 -7.68 -5.07
C ILE A 1062 -34.22 -6.23 -5.44
N HIS A 1063 -35.26 -5.46 -5.75
CA HIS A 1063 -35.16 -4.01 -5.84
C HIS A 1063 -34.99 -3.40 -4.44
N LYS A 1064 -34.02 -2.51 -4.27
CA LYS A 1064 -33.69 -1.91 -2.97
C LYS A 1064 -33.29 -0.45 -3.17
N THR A 1065 -33.81 0.43 -2.32
CA THR A 1065 -33.61 1.88 -2.39
C THR A 1065 -33.17 2.44 -1.03
N GLY A 1066 -32.55 3.61 -1.02
CA GLY A 1066 -32.05 4.27 0.20
C GLY A 1066 -30.68 3.78 0.66
N LEU A 1067 -30.31 4.15 1.89
CA LEU A 1067 -29.02 3.80 2.49
C LEU A 1067 -29.01 2.32 2.95
N ILE A 1068 -28.07 1.54 2.41
CA ILE A 1068 -27.85 0.12 2.73
C ILE A 1068 -26.42 -0.11 3.22
N LYS A 1069 -26.20 -1.23 3.92
CA LYS A 1069 -24.86 -1.75 4.22
C LYS A 1069 -24.60 -3.00 3.39
N SER A 1070 -23.37 -3.19 2.91
CA SER A 1070 -22.92 -4.42 2.23
C SER A 1070 -21.47 -4.71 2.65
N GLY A 1071 -21.26 -5.84 3.32
CA GLY A 1071 -20.01 -6.11 4.03
C GLY A 1071 -19.73 -5.04 5.10
N ASN A 1072 -18.57 -4.39 5.04
CA ASN A 1072 -18.22 -3.27 5.92
C ASN A 1072 -18.70 -1.91 5.40
N ASN A 1073 -19.05 -1.83 4.12
CA ASN A 1073 -19.21 -0.57 3.40
C ASN A 1073 -20.69 -0.15 3.33
N TRP A 1074 -20.95 1.16 3.19
CA TRP A 1074 -22.30 1.72 3.09
C TRP A 1074 -22.54 2.28 1.70
N PHE A 1075 -23.70 2.00 1.11
CA PHE A 1075 -24.08 2.47 -0.23
C PHE A 1075 -25.44 3.16 -0.16
N TYR A 1076 -25.69 4.15 -1.01
CA TYR A 1076 -27.04 4.68 -1.19
C TYR A 1076 -27.54 4.29 -2.58
N LEU A 1077 -28.72 3.66 -2.64
CA LEU A 1077 -29.36 3.26 -3.88
C LEU A 1077 -30.50 4.23 -4.23
N ASP A 1078 -30.57 4.67 -5.48
CA ASP A 1078 -31.63 5.57 -5.96
C ASP A 1078 -32.99 4.85 -6.10
N GLU A 1079 -34.01 5.56 -6.60
CA GLU A 1079 -35.34 4.97 -6.86
C GLU A 1079 -35.30 3.79 -7.86
N ASN A 1080 -34.28 3.74 -8.72
CA ASN A 1080 -34.04 2.72 -9.73
C ASN A 1080 -33.08 1.61 -9.26
N GLY A 1081 -32.62 1.65 -8.00
CA GLY A 1081 -31.66 0.68 -7.44
C GLY A 1081 -30.20 0.90 -7.88
N ARG A 1082 -29.89 2.00 -8.57
CA ARG A 1082 -28.55 2.39 -9.04
C ARG A 1082 -27.72 2.97 -7.90
N LYS A 1083 -26.39 2.89 -7.98
CA LYS A 1083 -25.52 3.50 -6.95
C LYS A 1083 -25.45 5.01 -7.08
N VAL A 1084 -25.75 5.73 -6.00
CA VAL A 1084 -25.55 7.18 -5.90
C VAL A 1084 -24.08 7.49 -5.59
N LYS A 1085 -23.53 8.50 -6.27
CA LYS A 1085 -22.11 8.91 -6.20
C LYS A 1085 -21.93 10.42 -6.05
N GLY A 1086 -20.74 10.84 -5.60
CA GLY A 1086 -20.36 12.23 -5.36
C GLY A 1086 -20.92 12.80 -4.06
N LEU A 1087 -20.74 14.12 -3.88
CA LEU A 1087 -21.40 14.87 -2.79
C LEU A 1087 -22.92 14.89 -3.00
N ARG A 1088 -23.67 14.63 -1.93
CA ARG A 1088 -25.14 14.60 -1.94
C ARG A 1088 -25.71 15.12 -0.63
N GLU A 1089 -26.68 16.02 -0.72
CA GLU A 1089 -27.52 16.36 0.42
C GLU A 1089 -28.68 15.38 0.51
N ILE A 1090 -28.87 14.74 1.67
CA ILE A 1090 -29.92 13.77 1.94
C ILE A 1090 -30.52 14.12 3.30
N ASN A 1091 -31.80 14.49 3.32
CA ASN A 1091 -32.53 14.91 4.54
C ASN A 1091 -31.81 16.04 5.32
N GLY A 1092 -31.32 17.08 4.63
CA GLY A 1092 -30.65 18.22 5.25
C GLY A 1092 -29.24 17.94 5.78
N LYS A 1093 -28.63 16.80 5.41
CA LYS A 1093 -27.24 16.45 5.74
C LYS A 1093 -26.43 16.16 4.49
N ILE A 1094 -25.22 16.69 4.43
CA ILE A 1094 -24.26 16.44 3.35
C ILE A 1094 -23.56 15.10 3.60
N TYR A 1095 -23.56 14.23 2.61
CA TYR A 1095 -22.83 12.96 2.55
C TYR A 1095 -21.96 12.94 1.29
N TYR A 1096 -21.01 12.01 1.25
CA TYR A 1096 -20.15 11.79 0.09
C TYR A 1096 -19.95 10.30 -0.16
N PHE A 1097 -20.11 9.90 -1.41
CA PHE A 1097 -19.92 8.54 -1.91
C PHE A 1097 -18.89 8.61 -3.06
N SER A 1098 -17.87 7.76 -3.08
CA SER A 1098 -16.76 7.91 -4.04
C SER A 1098 -17.17 7.71 -5.51
N ASP A 1099 -16.39 8.22 -6.46
CA ASP A 1099 -16.59 7.92 -7.89
C ASP A 1099 -15.83 6.66 -8.35
N GLY A 1100 -16.08 5.55 -7.67
CA GLY A 1100 -15.75 4.21 -8.16
C GLY A 1100 -14.30 3.74 -7.97
N PRO A 1101 -13.87 2.69 -8.72
CA PRO A 1101 -12.61 1.97 -8.50
C PRO A 1101 -11.35 2.83 -8.40
N GLU A 1102 -11.31 3.95 -9.11
CA GLU A 1102 -10.12 4.80 -9.27
C GLU A 1102 -10.01 5.87 -8.16
N SER A 1103 -10.97 5.91 -7.22
CA SER A 1103 -10.94 6.86 -6.12
C SER A 1103 -9.72 6.62 -5.24
N ARG A 1104 -8.86 7.64 -5.12
CA ARG A 1104 -7.59 7.66 -4.34
C ARG A 1104 -7.69 7.24 -2.86
N TYR A 1105 -8.90 7.08 -2.35
CA TYR A 1105 -9.21 6.68 -0.97
C TYR A 1105 -9.52 5.18 -0.82
N GLY A 1106 -9.58 4.41 -1.92
CA GLY A 1106 -9.86 2.97 -1.89
C GLY A 1106 -11.34 2.59 -1.73
N HIS A 1107 -12.25 3.56 -1.81
CA HIS A 1107 -13.70 3.35 -1.75
C HIS A 1107 -14.29 3.08 -3.14
N TYR A 1108 -15.22 2.12 -3.26
CA TYR A 1108 -15.79 1.62 -4.53
C TYR A 1108 -17.28 1.98 -4.65
N TYR A 1109 -17.57 3.28 -4.83
CA TYR A 1109 -18.92 3.88 -4.76
C TYR A 1109 -19.58 3.80 -3.37
N ASP A 1110 -18.82 3.56 -2.31
CA ASP A 1110 -19.33 3.59 -0.94
C ASP A 1110 -19.16 4.95 -0.26
N GLN A 1111 -19.94 5.13 0.82
CA GLN A 1111 -19.98 6.31 1.66
C GLN A 1111 -18.64 6.47 2.41
N VAL A 1112 -18.05 7.64 2.29
CA VAL A 1112 -16.86 8.02 3.05
C VAL A 1112 -17.24 8.37 4.49
N ARG A 1113 -16.48 7.84 5.46
CA ARG A 1113 -16.80 7.89 6.89
C ARG A 1113 -15.52 7.92 7.72
N GLY A 1114 -15.46 8.77 8.74
CA GLY A 1114 -14.30 8.93 9.64
C GLY A 1114 -13.07 9.58 8.99
N LEU A 1115 -13.21 10.22 7.83
CA LEU A 1115 -12.10 10.68 7.00
C LEU A 1115 -12.21 12.16 6.63
N LEU A 1116 -11.04 12.81 6.60
CA LEU A 1116 -10.83 14.15 6.04
C LEU A 1116 -10.60 14.04 4.53
N VAL A 1117 -11.51 14.59 3.74
CA VAL A 1117 -11.60 14.32 2.29
C VAL A 1117 -11.89 15.58 1.48
N ASN A 1118 -11.30 15.63 0.28
CA ASN A 1118 -11.57 16.63 -0.75
C ASN A 1118 -12.20 15.89 -1.96
N PRO A 1119 -13.53 15.98 -2.14
CA PRO A 1119 -14.27 15.31 -3.23
C PRO A 1119 -13.99 15.80 -4.66
N TYR A 1120 -13.20 16.86 -4.85
CA TYR A 1120 -12.99 17.49 -6.17
C TYR A 1120 -11.61 17.17 -6.76
N ASN A 1121 -10.90 16.21 -6.19
CA ASN A 1121 -9.54 15.83 -6.56
C ASN A 1121 -9.38 14.30 -6.46
N GLU A 1122 -10.38 13.54 -6.93
CA GLU A 1122 -10.32 12.07 -6.99
C GLU A 1122 -9.38 11.58 -8.10
N ASN A 1123 -9.38 12.26 -9.25
CA ASN A 1123 -8.67 11.82 -10.44
C ASN A 1123 -7.15 12.09 -10.35
N TYR A 1124 -6.36 11.03 -10.54
CA TYR A 1124 -4.88 11.00 -10.45
C TYR A 1124 -4.14 12.02 -11.34
N TYR A 1125 -4.83 12.68 -12.28
CA TYR A 1125 -4.25 13.52 -13.33
C TYR A 1125 -4.62 15.01 -13.28
N ASN A 1126 -5.50 15.48 -12.40
CA ASN A 1126 -5.99 16.88 -12.44
C ASN A 1126 -5.66 17.72 -11.20
N SER A 1127 -4.35 17.85 -10.93
CA SER A 1127 -3.80 18.78 -9.93
C SER A 1127 -3.83 20.24 -10.42
N THR A 1128 -5.01 20.85 -10.48
CA THR A 1128 -5.15 22.30 -10.70
C THR A 1128 -4.92 23.11 -9.42
N SER A 1129 -4.44 24.35 -9.55
CA SER A 1129 -3.94 25.24 -8.48
C SER A 1129 -4.98 25.80 -7.49
N LYS A 1130 -6.10 25.09 -7.29
CA LYS A 1130 -7.23 25.51 -6.45
C LYS A 1130 -6.99 25.17 -4.98
N ALA A 1131 -7.26 26.11 -4.07
CA ALA A 1131 -7.53 25.81 -2.67
C ALA A 1131 -8.85 24.99 -2.61
N ALA A 1132 -8.72 23.66 -2.69
CA ALA A 1132 -9.84 22.77 -2.95
C ALA A 1132 -10.55 22.38 -1.64
N PRO A 1133 -11.89 22.51 -1.57
CA PRO A 1133 -12.62 22.44 -0.31
C PRO A 1133 -12.55 21.03 0.29
N THR A 1134 -12.19 21.01 1.57
CA THR A 1134 -12.00 19.79 2.35
C THR A 1134 -13.12 19.67 3.38
N TYR A 1135 -13.66 18.47 3.55
CA TYR A 1135 -14.77 18.11 4.44
C TYR A 1135 -14.28 17.02 5.39
N PHE A 1136 -14.76 16.98 6.63
CA PHE A 1136 -14.64 15.77 7.46
C PHE A 1136 -16.01 15.07 7.53
N PHE A 1137 -16.04 13.79 7.13
CA PHE A 1137 -17.23 12.96 7.25
C PHE A 1137 -17.15 12.15 8.54
N ASP A 1138 -18.15 12.27 9.39
CA ASP A 1138 -18.23 11.58 10.68
C ASP A 1138 -18.15 10.05 10.55
N ALA A 1139 -17.56 9.39 11.55
CA ALA A 1139 -17.40 7.94 11.56
C ALA A 1139 -18.73 7.20 11.85
N GLU A 1140 -19.58 7.73 12.73
CA GLU A 1140 -20.81 7.07 13.19
C GLU A 1140 -22.01 7.31 12.26
N THR A 1141 -22.06 8.45 11.57
CA THR A 1141 -23.15 8.81 10.65
C THR A 1141 -22.74 8.90 9.18
N GLY A 1142 -21.48 9.22 8.88
CA GLY A 1142 -21.01 9.53 7.52
C GLY A 1142 -21.38 10.93 7.02
N ALA A 1143 -22.03 11.76 7.84
CA ALA A 1143 -22.39 13.12 7.48
C ALA A 1143 -21.18 14.07 7.61
N ALA A 1144 -21.10 15.09 6.76
CA ALA A 1144 -20.12 16.16 6.92
C ALA A 1144 -20.38 16.94 8.22
N LEU A 1145 -19.30 17.30 8.93
CA LEU A 1145 -19.40 18.22 10.07
C LEU A 1145 -19.72 19.64 9.57
N THR A 1146 -20.55 20.38 10.31
CA THR A 1146 -20.88 21.79 9.98
C THR A 1146 -20.88 22.65 11.24
N ASN A 1147 -20.56 23.93 11.09
CA ASN A 1147 -20.55 24.98 12.12
C ASN A 1147 -19.79 24.63 13.42
N GLN A 1148 -18.66 23.94 13.33
CA GLN A 1148 -17.90 23.55 14.52
C GLN A 1148 -16.40 23.35 14.28
N PHE A 1149 -15.64 23.48 15.38
CA PHE A 1149 -14.25 23.05 15.46
C PHE A 1149 -14.13 21.52 15.53
N PHE A 1150 -13.06 20.99 14.96
CA PHE A 1150 -12.71 19.57 15.05
C PHE A 1150 -11.18 19.41 15.04
N ASN A 1151 -10.64 18.52 15.85
CA ASN A 1151 -9.22 18.16 15.80
C ASN A 1151 -9.04 16.85 15.04
N TRP A 1152 -8.17 16.85 14.03
CA TRP A 1152 -7.86 15.66 13.23
C TRP A 1152 -6.35 15.53 13.04
N GLY A 1153 -5.78 14.41 13.50
CA GLY A 1153 -4.33 14.16 13.44
C GLY A 1153 -3.48 15.07 14.34
N GLY A 1154 -4.09 15.82 15.26
CA GLY A 1154 -3.45 16.85 16.08
C GLY A 1154 -3.72 18.27 15.59
N ASP A 1155 -4.05 18.46 14.32
CA ASP A 1155 -4.38 19.76 13.74
C ASP A 1155 -5.84 20.15 13.98
N TRP A 1156 -6.10 21.43 14.22
CA TRP A 1156 -7.46 21.98 14.36
C TRP A 1156 -8.01 22.48 13.02
N TYR A 1157 -9.30 22.23 12.80
CA TYR A 1157 -10.08 22.67 11.65
C TYR A 1157 -11.37 23.33 12.15
N TYR A 1158 -11.95 24.24 11.37
CA TYR A 1158 -13.35 24.68 11.55
C TYR A 1158 -14.12 24.43 10.26
N PHE A 1159 -15.24 23.72 10.37
CA PHE A 1159 -16.12 23.45 9.23
C PHE A 1159 -17.29 24.44 9.21
N GLY A 1160 -17.52 25.09 8.07
CA GLY A 1160 -18.58 26.08 7.88
C GLY A 1160 -20.00 25.49 7.78
N PRO A 1161 -21.01 26.33 7.48
CA PRO A 1161 -22.40 25.88 7.32
C PRO A 1161 -22.59 24.86 6.18
N ASP A 1162 -21.76 24.96 5.15
CA ASP A 1162 -21.75 24.09 3.96
C ASP A 1162 -20.78 22.90 4.08
N GLY A 1163 -20.25 22.66 5.28
CA GLY A 1163 -19.37 21.53 5.60
C GLY A 1163 -17.92 21.66 5.13
N LYS A 1164 -17.53 22.79 4.54
CA LYS A 1164 -16.15 23.04 4.07
C LYS A 1164 -15.29 23.54 5.22
N ALA A 1165 -14.06 23.05 5.32
CA ALA A 1165 -13.04 23.63 6.17
C ALA A 1165 -12.76 25.08 5.73
N LEU A 1166 -12.81 26.03 6.67
CA LEU A 1166 -12.47 27.42 6.40
C LEU A 1166 -10.96 27.59 6.19
N ILE A 1167 -10.58 28.62 5.42
CA ILE A 1167 -9.19 28.91 5.01
C ILE A 1167 -8.88 30.40 5.14
N PHE A 1168 -7.60 30.72 5.35
CA PHE A 1168 -7.02 32.05 5.58
C PHE A 1168 -7.63 32.77 6.79
N ASP A 1169 -7.60 34.11 6.80
CA ASP A 1169 -8.21 34.94 7.84
C ASP A 1169 -9.72 34.67 7.98
N GLN A 1170 -10.16 34.40 9.20
CA GLN A 1170 -11.56 34.17 9.56
C GLN A 1170 -11.89 34.85 10.90
N VAL A 1171 -13.13 35.31 11.07
CA VAL A 1171 -13.65 35.76 12.37
C VAL A 1171 -14.71 34.76 12.81
N ILE A 1172 -14.44 34.02 13.89
CA ILE A 1172 -15.29 32.93 14.37
C ILE A 1172 -15.63 33.21 15.84
N ASN A 1173 -16.92 33.38 16.13
CA ASN A 1173 -17.41 33.73 17.48
C ASN A 1173 -16.73 34.97 18.10
N GLY A 1174 -16.28 35.90 17.25
CA GLY A 1174 -15.54 37.12 17.65
C GLY A 1174 -14.01 36.97 17.64
N GLN A 1175 -13.46 35.75 17.66
CA GLN A 1175 -12.01 35.54 17.62
C GLN A 1175 -11.49 35.67 16.18
N HIS A 1176 -10.39 36.40 16.01
CA HIS A 1176 -9.68 36.54 14.74
C HIS A 1176 -8.67 35.39 14.58
N LEU A 1177 -8.96 34.44 13.70
CA LEU A 1177 -8.20 33.19 13.52
C LEU A 1177 -7.65 33.10 12.09
N TYR A 1178 -6.58 32.34 11.89
CA TYR A 1178 -6.05 32.05 10.55
C TYR A 1178 -5.95 30.54 10.31
N PHE A 1179 -6.39 30.12 9.14
CA PHE A 1179 -6.29 28.73 8.67
C PHE A 1179 -5.43 28.67 7.40
N ARG A 1180 -4.62 27.63 7.23
CA ARG A 1180 -3.83 27.43 6.01
C ARG A 1180 -4.73 27.02 4.83
N ASN A 1181 -4.21 27.03 3.60
CA ASN A 1181 -4.94 26.64 2.38
C ASN A 1181 -5.56 25.21 2.41
N ASN A 1182 -5.11 24.36 3.35
CA ASN A 1182 -5.61 23.00 3.59
C ASN A 1182 -6.58 22.90 4.77
N GLY A 1183 -7.01 24.02 5.36
CA GLY A 1183 -7.97 24.09 6.46
C GLY A 1183 -7.40 23.97 7.88
N LYS A 1184 -6.07 23.81 8.04
CA LYS A 1184 -5.41 23.70 9.35
C LYS A 1184 -5.25 25.05 10.03
N GLN A 1185 -5.74 25.19 11.26
CA GLN A 1185 -5.56 26.39 12.09
C GLN A 1185 -4.08 26.67 12.38
N VAL A 1186 -3.68 27.93 12.32
CA VAL A 1186 -2.37 28.42 12.73
C VAL A 1186 -2.41 28.80 14.22
N LYS A 1187 -1.42 28.33 14.98
CA LYS A 1187 -1.24 28.61 16.41
C LYS A 1187 0.24 28.75 16.73
N GLY A 1188 0.60 29.70 17.58
CA GLY A 1188 1.98 29.93 18.06
C GLY A 1188 2.96 30.37 16.97
N GLN A 1189 2.49 31.05 15.92
CA GLN A 1189 3.26 31.31 14.70
C GLN A 1189 3.02 32.71 14.15
N PHE A 1190 4.06 33.28 13.55
CA PHE A 1190 3.95 34.44 12.67
C PHE A 1190 3.51 34.00 11.26
N ILE A 1191 2.63 34.78 10.64
CA ILE A 1191 2.23 34.70 9.24
C ILE A 1191 2.54 36.05 8.59
N SER A 1192 3.23 36.06 7.45
CA SER A 1192 3.57 37.26 6.69
C SER A 1192 2.88 37.19 5.33
N ASP A 1193 1.86 38.03 5.13
CA ASP A 1193 1.07 38.12 3.90
C ASP A 1193 0.85 39.58 3.48
N TYR A 1194 -0.10 39.81 2.58
CA TYR A 1194 -0.46 41.15 2.07
C TYR A 1194 -0.95 42.17 3.11
N LYS A 1195 -1.12 41.79 4.38
CA LYS A 1195 -1.41 42.70 5.51
C LYS A 1195 -0.16 43.03 6.34
N GLY A 1196 0.99 42.42 6.04
CA GLY A 1196 2.21 42.44 6.83
C GLY A 1196 2.35 41.20 7.73
N THR A 1197 3.41 41.15 8.53
CA THR A 1197 3.62 40.07 9.51
C THR A 1197 2.65 40.20 10.69
N ARG A 1198 2.04 39.08 11.11
CA ARG A 1198 1.04 39.00 12.17
C ARG A 1198 1.22 37.73 13.00
N TYR A 1199 0.97 37.77 14.31
CA TYR A 1199 1.16 36.60 15.20
C TYR A 1199 -0.17 36.05 15.73
N TYR A 1200 -0.29 34.72 15.74
CA TYR A 1200 -1.44 33.99 16.29
C TYR A 1200 -1.03 33.21 17.53
N ASP A 1201 -1.76 33.38 18.62
CA ASP A 1201 -1.45 32.83 19.95
C ASP A 1201 -1.29 31.30 19.93
N GLU A 1202 -0.39 30.77 20.76
CA GLU A 1202 -0.11 29.34 20.88
C GLU A 1202 -1.30 28.51 21.42
N ASN A 1203 -2.09 29.08 22.34
CA ASN A 1203 -3.13 28.37 23.06
C ASN A 1203 -4.52 28.55 22.43
N SER A 1204 -4.86 29.76 21.97
CA SER A 1204 -6.14 30.00 21.26
C SER A 1204 -6.02 29.92 19.73
N GLY A 1205 -4.89 30.34 19.15
CA GLY A 1205 -4.77 30.61 17.71
C GLY A 1205 -5.36 31.96 17.29
N GLU A 1206 -5.59 32.85 18.26
CA GLU A 1206 -6.17 34.18 18.05
C GLU A 1206 -5.09 35.22 17.72
N LEU A 1207 -5.42 36.15 16.82
CA LEU A 1207 -4.55 37.26 16.41
C LEU A 1207 -4.19 38.14 17.62
N VAL A 1208 -2.90 38.25 17.91
CA VAL A 1208 -2.39 39.08 19.01
C VAL A 1208 -2.36 40.55 18.56
N THR A 1209 -3.26 41.37 19.10
CA THR A 1209 -3.35 42.83 18.84
C THR A 1209 -3.19 43.64 20.13
N ASN A 1210 -2.85 44.93 19.99
CA ASN A 1210 -2.87 45.96 21.05
C ASN A 1210 -2.18 45.58 22.38
N GLN A 1211 -1.12 44.77 22.34
CA GLN A 1211 -0.47 44.24 23.55
C GLN A 1211 1.02 43.96 23.34
N THR A 1212 1.77 43.88 24.43
CA THR A 1212 3.17 43.43 24.41
C THR A 1212 3.23 41.93 24.70
N ARG A 1213 3.99 41.17 23.89
CA ARG A 1213 4.29 39.74 24.15
C ARG A 1213 5.78 39.47 23.94
N THR A 1214 6.35 38.62 24.79
CA THR A 1214 7.67 38.01 24.56
C THR A 1214 7.46 36.67 23.88
N ILE A 1215 8.05 36.49 22.69
CA ILE A 1215 7.97 35.28 21.86
C ILE A 1215 9.41 34.83 21.60
N ASN A 1216 9.73 33.56 21.86
CA ASN A 1216 11.09 32.99 21.76
C ASN A 1216 12.21 33.75 22.52
N GLY A 1217 11.86 34.67 23.43
CA GLY A 1217 12.79 35.51 24.18
C GLY A 1217 12.89 36.96 23.70
N VAL A 1218 12.33 37.29 22.53
CA VAL A 1218 12.28 38.66 21.99
C VAL A 1218 10.91 39.27 22.24
N THR A 1219 10.89 40.56 22.58
CA THR A 1219 9.66 41.26 23.00
C THR A 1219 9.14 42.15 21.88
N TYR A 1220 7.86 42.00 21.57
CA TYR A 1220 7.16 42.72 20.52
C TYR A 1220 5.96 43.46 21.08
N LEU A 1221 5.78 44.70 20.64
CA LEU A 1221 4.55 45.47 20.75
C LEU A 1221 3.69 45.22 19.51
N PHE A 1222 2.48 44.72 19.68
CA PHE A 1222 1.53 44.49 18.60
C PHE A 1222 0.54 45.65 18.47
N ASP A 1223 0.34 46.16 17.25
CA ASP A 1223 -0.62 47.22 16.94
C ASP A 1223 -2.08 46.71 16.90
N GLU A 1224 -3.01 47.58 16.49
CA GLU A 1224 -4.44 47.24 16.33
C GLU A 1224 -4.72 46.20 15.24
N ASN A 1225 -3.82 46.06 14.26
CA ASN A 1225 -3.89 45.11 13.15
C ASN A 1225 -3.14 43.79 13.45
N GLY A 1226 -2.50 43.70 14.62
CA GLY A 1226 -1.67 42.57 15.04
C GLY A 1226 -0.30 42.52 14.38
N ARG A 1227 0.22 43.67 13.93
CA ARG A 1227 1.57 43.84 13.37
C ARG A 1227 2.60 44.04 14.49
N PRO A 1228 3.73 43.30 14.50
CA PRO A 1228 4.76 43.43 15.53
C PRO A 1228 5.73 44.57 15.23
N THR A 1229 5.99 45.40 16.24
CA THR A 1229 7.20 46.21 16.38
C THR A 1229 8.08 45.57 17.46
N GLN A 1230 9.34 45.26 17.12
CA GLN A 1230 10.31 44.77 18.12
C GLN A 1230 10.73 45.92 19.05
N LEU A 1231 10.82 45.65 20.36
CA LEU A 1231 11.27 46.59 21.41
C LEU A 1231 12.74 46.37 21.81
#